data_AF-A0A7C5LGP1-F1
#
_entry.id   AF-A0A7C5LGP1-F1
#
_cell.length_a   1.000
_cell.length_b   1.000
_cell.length_c   1.000
_cell.angle_alpha   90.00
_cell.angle_beta   90.00
_cell.angle_gamma   90.00
#
_symmetry.space_group_name_H-M   'P 1'
#
loop_
_entity.id
_entity.type
_entity.pdbx_description
1 polymer ?
#
loop_
_entity_poly.entity_id
_entity_poly.type
_entity_poly.pdbx_seq_one_letter_code
_entity_poly.pdbx_strand_id
1 'polypeptide(L)'
;MTKISKLFIIFFSFQIISSGCSNGHNNKDTTETEEDLIENEPAEIESDGDADADLEFTDKFYADYDFIDSMDITEEEETPEVIIIHCADLPHPASGTCDATEGSDAILIRGNILTGDRILEGGEVLINATGTISCVECDCSLEPQAADATTLNCGGAIISPGFINPHDHLTYTQNSPGTWGSERFNHRHDWRLGLRGHTRLYYSGGASNAEMVWGELRQVMGGTTSIAGSGGAAGFLRNVDKGDLEEGLNQNPVLYRTFPLGDSNGTMLTSNCAYPSIDQPSVLFSDCYLPHVSEGIDNEARNEFLCLSSTDRGGVDLTEENSTFIHAIGLNSVDGNLLATEGTAVVWSPRTNISLYGNTTPVTMYHRQGVLIALGTDWTVSGSINMLRELACASFLNDYYFNHTFEDRELWLMATEWAAQALHIDDATGSIRQRLAGDIAIFDGRGRSDYYRAIIESSVADVALVLRGGQPLYGDPNIVSAIPSGKSGCEEIPGGVCSKPKRVCVFRETGMTFSQLMTENTESYGLFFCDTPENEPTCIPMRPGEYSGEITSDDSDGDGIPNAIDNCPNIFNPPRPVDNFEQADADGDGVGDACDPCPLNPDTTTCTTPNPDDRDGDTIPNSSDNCPGDPNPGQEDTDGDGKGDACDECPLDPNPGNSACPASIYDVKQGIIPVGRVVQISGVVTGVSTPRFFMQIPEVEQDTVLGARFSGIYIYVPSSNPLGLQIPQEGDMVNVTGTIQNWYGQIQISNVTSIVILSHSNPLPPPVFANPCEVSTGGTLSQDYEGVLVNVRSATVTALNPPAGPGDTNPTNEYVLNNCLRVNDFFYLTNPFPQVGDVLTVTGILRYANNDSKLEPRRASDILFETASEPALRSFEPQLVYIDEGVMNSLTNPPLEVTLMRPAPEGGVAVELQSIAPGNLTVASPLIIPQNSTSSQVIASGISGLNDPITVYATLGSVTLESHVVVIASGRVPAPVSITPDTGSVITGMSLDLTVTLDIPARPGGTTAEVYVSDSSILSAPSSITFEEGTLQGTLTVTGLITGGPVTVTVSTTAGSAQAQLEVIDRPPTPFFSEYVEGSSYNKAVEIFNGSTSPLDLSTCLINLYSNGSTSPSVISLDNITLPQGSVYVVCHSSISNPSACNLLTSRLTHNGNDALELVCSGNTIDVIGQIGVNPVSGSWGSEPVTTINHTLRRKCTITAGDTNGYDPFDPSLEWDSFPQDTLDGLGFHCP
;
A
#
# COMPACT_ATOMS: atom_id res chain seq x y z
N MET A 1 -10.61 71.26 -8.19
CA MET A 1 -9.87 72.41 -7.62
C MET A 1 -9.09 71.85 -6.42
N THR A 2 -7.76 71.70 -6.49
CA THR A 2 -6.74 72.66 -5.97
C THR A 2 -6.87 72.90 -4.45
N LYS A 3 -5.89 72.61 -3.57
CA LYS A 3 -4.43 72.27 -3.65
C LYS A 3 -4.13 71.17 -2.58
N ILE A 4 -2.98 70.48 -2.48
CA ILE A 4 -1.56 70.86 -2.28
C ILE A 4 -0.72 69.61 -2.68
N SER A 5 0.20 69.59 -3.68
CA SER A 5 1.60 70.10 -3.70
C SER A 5 2.55 69.41 -2.69
N LYS A 6 3.67 68.73 -3.00
CA LYS A 6 4.55 68.51 -4.20
C LYS A 6 5.34 67.19 -3.95
N LEU A 7 5.96 66.45 -4.89
CA LEU A 7 6.76 66.70 -6.11
C LEU A 7 6.44 65.57 -7.16
N PHE A 8 6.88 65.41 -8.43
CA PHE A 8 7.86 66.01 -9.37
C PHE A 8 9.35 65.60 -9.22
N ILE A 9 10.18 65.30 -10.25
CA ILE A 9 10.07 65.09 -11.73
C ILE A 9 11.02 63.91 -12.11
N ILE A 10 11.30 63.41 -13.34
CA ILE A 10 11.42 63.96 -14.73
C ILE A 10 10.42 63.24 -15.68
N PHE A 11 10.79 62.82 -16.91
CA PHE A 11 9.91 62.46 -18.03
C PHE A 11 10.71 61.97 -19.29
N PHE A 12 10.03 61.42 -20.33
CA PHE A 12 10.48 61.09 -21.72
C PHE A 12 11.31 59.78 -21.96
N SER A 13 11.18 59.01 -23.07
CA SER A 13 10.09 58.81 -24.08
C SER A 13 10.50 57.84 -25.25
N PHE A 14 9.49 57.25 -25.94
CA PHE A 14 9.53 56.64 -27.31
C PHE A 14 10.37 55.35 -27.52
N GLN A 15 10.17 54.51 -28.56
CA GLN A 15 8.96 54.10 -29.33
C GLN A 15 9.26 52.85 -30.20
N ILE A 16 8.28 51.94 -30.31
CA ILE A 16 8.10 50.79 -31.24
C ILE A 16 8.89 50.80 -32.58
N ILE A 17 9.60 49.69 -32.90
CA ILE A 17 9.75 49.09 -34.25
C ILE A 17 9.75 47.54 -34.12
N SER A 18 9.27 46.83 -35.15
CA SER A 18 9.07 45.37 -35.20
C SER A 18 10.13 44.57 -36.00
N SER A 19 10.01 43.24 -35.93
CA SER A 19 10.31 42.22 -36.98
C SER A 19 11.78 41.85 -37.32
N GLY A 20 12.00 40.55 -37.59
CA GLY A 20 13.19 40.04 -38.30
C GLY A 20 13.52 38.57 -38.02
N CYS A 21 13.18 37.65 -38.93
CA CYS A 21 13.51 36.21 -38.82
C CYS A 21 14.85 35.84 -39.52
N SER A 22 15.33 34.63 -39.22
CA SER A 22 16.07 33.71 -40.13
C SER A 22 17.62 33.67 -40.10
N ASN A 23 18.12 32.47 -39.72
CA ASN A 23 19.19 31.63 -40.31
C ASN A 23 20.54 32.22 -40.80
N GLY A 24 21.67 31.57 -40.47
CA GLY A 24 22.97 32.01 -41.03
C GLY A 24 24.30 31.23 -40.89
N HIS A 25 24.33 29.92 -40.61
CA HIS A 25 25.44 28.97 -40.94
C HIS A 25 26.96 29.32 -40.81
N ASN A 26 27.68 28.39 -40.14
CA ASN A 26 28.98 27.77 -40.51
C ASN A 26 30.35 28.38 -40.14
N ASN A 27 31.04 27.63 -39.27
CA ASN A 27 32.44 27.14 -39.32
C ASN A 27 33.60 28.11 -39.64
N LYS A 28 34.62 28.09 -38.75
CA LYS A 28 35.86 27.34 -39.05
C LYS A 28 36.82 27.07 -37.87
N ASP A 29 37.67 26.08 -38.10
CA ASP A 29 38.73 25.51 -37.27
C ASP A 29 39.76 26.52 -36.72
N THR A 30 40.40 26.18 -35.59
CA THR A 30 41.79 25.67 -35.59
C THR A 30 42.19 25.01 -34.26
N THR A 31 43.19 24.13 -34.31
CA THR A 31 43.57 23.06 -33.36
C THR A 31 44.83 23.36 -32.51
N GLU A 32 45.31 22.34 -31.77
CA GLU A 32 46.64 22.18 -31.08
C GLU A 32 46.68 22.67 -29.60
N THR A 33 46.71 21.81 -28.55
CA THR A 33 47.74 20.84 -28.02
C THR A 33 48.86 21.52 -27.18
N GLU A 34 49.53 20.94 -26.16
CA GLU A 34 49.62 19.55 -25.61
C GLU A 34 50.18 19.53 -24.14
N GLU A 35 49.82 18.49 -23.36
CA GLU A 35 50.59 17.68 -22.36
C GLU A 35 51.41 18.20 -21.12
N ASP A 36 51.25 17.42 -20.01
CA ASP A 36 52.27 16.77 -19.13
C ASP A 36 52.89 17.30 -17.80
N LEU A 37 52.40 16.69 -16.68
CA LEU A 37 53.08 15.75 -15.73
C LEU A 37 54.03 16.16 -14.55
N ILE A 38 54.11 15.22 -13.57
CA ILE A 38 55.21 14.89 -12.60
C ILE A 38 55.39 15.85 -11.38
N GLU A 39 55.61 15.43 -10.11
CA GLU A 39 55.60 14.11 -9.41
C GLU A 39 55.59 14.25 -7.86
N ASN A 40 55.13 13.19 -7.16
CA ASN A 40 55.62 12.58 -5.90
C ASN A 40 55.93 13.36 -4.58
N GLU A 41 55.33 12.79 -3.52
CA GLU A 41 55.73 12.65 -2.10
C GLU A 41 57.21 12.23 -1.82
N PRO A 42 57.79 12.19 -0.56
CA PRO A 42 57.15 11.62 0.66
C PRO A 42 57.65 12.06 2.10
N ALA A 43 57.14 11.35 3.12
CA ALA A 43 57.87 10.72 4.26
C ALA A 43 58.00 11.36 5.69
N GLU A 44 57.42 10.61 6.66
CA GLU A 44 58.05 10.02 7.88
C GLU A 44 57.89 10.59 9.34
N ILE A 45 57.27 9.73 10.19
CA ILE A 45 57.73 9.21 11.52
C ILE A 45 57.23 9.80 12.88
N GLU A 46 56.43 8.97 13.58
CA GLU A 46 56.42 8.53 15.03
C GLU A 46 56.40 9.54 16.22
N SER A 47 55.83 9.24 17.41
CA SER A 47 54.82 8.25 17.89
C SER A 47 54.42 8.52 19.37
N ASP A 48 53.60 7.62 19.96
CA ASP A 48 53.34 7.35 21.40
C ASP A 48 52.40 8.27 22.22
N GLY A 49 51.35 7.67 22.84
CA GLY A 49 50.67 8.22 24.03
C GLY A 49 49.18 7.87 24.22
N ASP A 50 48.86 6.73 24.87
CA ASP A 50 47.49 6.38 25.30
C ASP A 50 46.91 7.32 26.38
N ALA A 51 45.60 7.57 26.33
CA ALA A 51 44.64 7.24 27.41
C ALA A 51 43.20 7.70 27.08
N ASP A 52 42.19 6.89 27.44
CA ASP A 52 40.78 7.25 27.37
C ASP A 52 40.37 8.27 28.45
N ALA A 53 39.49 9.23 28.09
CA ALA A 53 38.53 9.85 29.01
C ALA A 53 37.41 10.59 28.25
N ASP A 54 36.18 10.28 28.65
CA ASP A 54 34.85 10.81 28.32
C ASP A 54 34.71 12.27 27.83
N LEU A 55 33.73 12.49 26.96
CA LEU A 55 33.28 13.81 26.48
C LEU A 55 32.27 14.45 27.43
N GLU A 56 32.62 15.58 28.04
CA GLU A 56 31.65 16.59 28.50
C GLU A 56 31.74 17.81 27.56
N PHE A 57 30.61 18.19 26.95
CA PHE A 57 30.51 19.38 26.09
C PHE A 57 29.64 20.43 26.80
N THR A 58 30.17 21.64 27.02
CA THR A 58 29.42 22.77 27.57
C THR A 58 29.83 24.09 26.88
N ASP A 59 28.82 24.91 26.61
CA ASP A 59 28.79 26.30 26.13
C ASP A 59 30.09 27.00 25.68
N LYS A 60 30.03 27.52 24.44
CA LYS A 60 29.82 28.96 24.18
C LYS A 60 29.89 29.31 22.70
N PHE A 61 28.94 30.12 22.22
CA PHE A 61 29.23 31.32 21.42
C PHE A 61 28.08 32.33 21.49
N TYR A 62 28.40 33.60 21.76
CA TYR A 62 27.50 34.76 21.73
C TYR A 62 28.35 36.02 21.50
N ALA A 63 27.74 37.10 21.00
CA ALA A 63 28.34 38.36 20.52
C ALA A 63 29.09 38.24 19.16
N ASP A 64 29.06 39.24 18.27
CA ASP A 64 28.70 40.67 18.40
C ASP A 64 27.59 41.09 17.39
N TYR A 65 26.72 42.06 17.76
CA TYR A 65 26.78 43.43 17.21
C TYR A 65 25.86 44.39 17.97
N ASP A 66 26.38 45.56 18.31
CA ASP A 66 25.71 46.58 19.13
C ASP A 66 25.30 47.80 18.28
N PHE A 67 24.43 48.64 18.84
CA PHE A 67 24.26 50.08 18.56
C PHE A 67 23.22 50.57 17.51
N ILE A 68 22.03 50.93 18.00
CA ILE A 68 21.42 52.27 17.81
C ILE A 68 20.56 52.63 19.03
N ASP A 69 20.48 53.91 19.38
CA ASP A 69 19.98 54.42 20.67
C ASP A 69 18.68 55.24 20.53
N SER A 70 17.68 54.91 21.36
CA SER A 70 16.50 55.72 21.68
C SER A 70 15.51 56.09 20.55
N MET A 71 14.50 55.25 20.33
CA MET A 71 13.13 55.74 20.15
C MET A 71 12.19 55.01 21.12
N ASP A 72 11.37 55.79 21.81
CA ASP A 72 10.39 55.34 22.79
C ASP A 72 9.09 55.05 22.03
N ILE A 73 8.88 53.78 21.65
CA ILE A 73 7.73 53.31 20.86
C ILE A 73 6.98 52.29 21.70
N THR A 74 5.90 52.75 22.34
CA THR A 74 4.83 51.86 22.82
C THR A 74 3.81 51.74 21.69
N GLU A 75 4.09 50.87 20.74
CA GLU A 75 3.07 50.33 19.84
C GLU A 75 2.64 48.99 20.46
N GLU A 76 1.41 48.96 20.95
CA GLU A 76 0.69 47.71 21.18
C GLU A 76 0.44 47.12 19.77
N GLU A 77 0.77 45.86 19.54
CA GLU A 77 0.53 45.23 18.23
C GLU A 77 -0.97 45.02 18.05
N GLU A 78 -1.64 45.99 17.40
CA GLU A 78 -3.02 45.86 16.94
C GLU A 78 -3.09 44.74 15.90
N THR A 79 -3.99 43.76 16.09
CA THR A 79 -4.25 42.70 15.10
C THR A 79 -4.72 43.34 13.78
N PRO A 80 -4.45 42.73 12.61
CA PRO A 80 -4.84 43.32 11.33
C PRO A 80 -6.37 43.51 11.23
N GLU A 81 -6.85 44.76 11.28
CA GLU A 81 -8.29 45.07 11.19
C GLU A 81 -8.91 44.43 9.94
N VAL A 82 -9.82 43.47 10.15
CA VAL A 82 -10.54 42.75 9.09
C VAL A 82 -11.14 43.74 8.09
N ILE A 83 -10.82 43.59 6.81
CA ILE A 83 -11.10 44.62 5.82
C ILE A 83 -12.61 44.64 5.47
N ILE A 84 -13.35 45.61 6.02
CA ILE A 84 -14.76 45.81 5.71
C ILE A 84 -14.91 46.66 4.44
N ILE A 85 -15.40 46.04 3.36
CA ILE A 85 -15.68 46.68 2.07
C ILE A 85 -17.19 46.91 1.93
N HIS A 86 -17.61 48.17 1.97
CA HIS A 86 -19.01 48.52 1.77
C HIS A 86 -19.39 48.53 0.27
N CYS A 87 -20.14 47.52 -0.17
CA CYS A 87 -20.62 47.40 -1.54
C CYS A 87 -21.98 48.09 -1.74
N ALA A 88 -23.00 47.77 -0.92
CA ALA A 88 -24.36 48.30 -1.10
C ALA A 88 -25.29 48.24 0.13
N ASP A 89 -26.12 49.28 0.29
CA ASP A 89 -27.31 49.29 1.15
C ASP A 89 -28.40 48.31 0.63
N LEU A 90 -28.27 47.00 0.93
CA LEU A 90 -29.27 46.01 0.56
C LEU A 90 -30.52 46.08 1.49
N PRO A 91 -31.74 46.23 0.93
CA PRO A 91 -32.95 46.30 1.75
C PRO A 91 -33.29 44.95 2.39
N HIS A 92 -33.71 44.97 3.66
CA HIS A 92 -34.21 43.78 4.34
C HIS A 92 -35.46 43.21 3.62
N PRO A 93 -35.52 41.89 3.37
CA PRO A 93 -36.69 41.23 2.81
C PRO A 93 -37.98 41.43 3.62
N ALA A 94 -39.12 41.46 2.94
CA ALA A 94 -40.41 41.71 3.58
C ALA A 94 -40.88 40.55 4.49
N SER A 95 -40.33 39.35 4.30
CA SER A 95 -40.57 38.14 5.11
C SER A 95 -39.53 37.05 4.78
N GLY A 96 -39.12 36.24 5.75
CA GLY A 96 -38.01 35.28 5.57
C GLY A 96 -36.65 35.99 5.61
N THR A 97 -35.56 35.28 5.34
CA THR A 97 -34.18 35.85 5.41
C THR A 97 -33.66 36.38 4.07
N CYS A 98 -34.18 35.89 2.93
CA CYS A 98 -33.83 36.38 1.58
C CYS A 98 -35.09 36.55 0.70
N ASP A 99 -35.10 37.59 -0.14
CA ASP A 99 -36.02 37.72 -1.28
C ASP A 99 -35.40 37.00 -2.50
N ALA A 100 -35.95 35.83 -2.83
CA ALA A 100 -35.43 34.92 -3.85
C ALA A 100 -36.21 35.03 -5.18
N THR A 101 -35.48 35.03 -6.30
CA THR A 101 -36.02 35.06 -7.67
C THR A 101 -35.42 33.92 -8.49
N GLU A 102 -36.27 33.04 -9.02
CA GLU A 102 -35.90 31.93 -9.91
C GLU A 102 -35.25 32.41 -11.21
N GLY A 103 -34.17 31.72 -11.61
CA GLY A 103 -33.46 31.91 -12.87
C GLY A 103 -32.94 30.57 -13.43
N SER A 104 -31.71 30.58 -13.94
CA SER A 104 -30.95 29.38 -14.33
C SER A 104 -30.36 28.65 -13.10
N ASP A 105 -29.62 27.57 -13.35
CA ASP A 105 -28.94 26.78 -12.32
C ASP A 105 -27.72 27.50 -11.69
N ALA A 106 -27.26 28.61 -12.30
CA ALA A 106 -26.32 29.52 -11.64
C ALA A 106 -27.04 30.33 -10.54
N ILE A 107 -26.31 30.67 -9.46
CA ILE A 107 -26.87 31.33 -8.28
C ILE A 107 -26.08 32.61 -7.96
N LEU A 108 -26.77 33.75 -7.99
CA LEU A 108 -26.25 35.05 -7.54
C LEU A 108 -26.78 35.33 -6.12
N ILE A 109 -25.90 35.28 -5.12
CA ILE A 109 -26.22 35.55 -3.71
C ILE A 109 -25.76 36.96 -3.35
N ARG A 110 -26.57 37.71 -2.59
CA ARG A 110 -26.26 39.08 -2.16
C ARG A 110 -26.55 39.27 -0.66
N GLY A 111 -25.60 39.82 0.08
CA GLY A 111 -25.74 40.07 1.52
C GLY A 111 -24.39 40.44 2.14
N ASN A 112 -24.20 40.16 3.43
CA ASN A 112 -22.92 40.40 4.09
C ASN A 112 -22.08 39.13 3.96
N ILE A 113 -21.05 39.15 3.11
CA ILE A 113 -20.24 37.97 2.78
C ILE A 113 -18.96 37.98 3.60
N LEU A 114 -18.62 36.84 4.19
CA LEU A 114 -17.36 36.58 4.88
C LEU A 114 -16.49 35.70 3.97
N THR A 115 -15.30 36.15 3.60
CA THR A 115 -14.40 35.39 2.70
C THR A 115 -13.21 34.75 3.40
N GLY A 116 -12.85 35.25 4.59
CA GLY A 116 -11.66 34.86 5.37
C GLY A 116 -10.89 36.10 5.79
N ASP A 117 -10.35 36.79 4.78
CA ASP A 117 -9.58 38.05 4.81
C ASP A 117 -10.43 39.33 5.00
N ARG A 118 -11.64 39.35 4.43
CA ARG A 118 -12.46 40.57 4.28
C ARG A 118 -13.96 40.30 4.46
N ILE A 119 -14.71 41.39 4.67
CA ILE A 119 -16.17 41.38 4.76
C ILE A 119 -16.76 42.28 3.67
N LEU A 120 -17.61 41.73 2.81
CA LEU A 120 -18.30 42.49 1.77
C LEU A 120 -19.72 42.86 2.24
N GLU A 121 -19.93 44.08 2.76
CA GLU A 121 -21.26 44.54 3.16
C GLU A 121 -22.16 44.77 1.94
N GLY A 122 -23.17 43.93 1.78
CA GLY A 122 -24.05 43.94 0.61
C GLY A 122 -23.36 43.54 -0.69
N GLY A 123 -22.25 42.80 -0.63
CA GLY A 123 -21.53 42.27 -1.79
C GLY A 123 -22.26 41.13 -2.49
N GLU A 124 -21.60 40.55 -3.50
CA GLU A 124 -22.18 39.55 -4.40
C GLU A 124 -21.30 38.29 -4.54
N VAL A 125 -21.90 37.10 -4.45
CA VAL A 125 -21.27 35.81 -4.79
C VAL A 125 -22.00 35.23 -6.01
N LEU A 126 -21.26 34.75 -7.01
CA LEU A 126 -21.83 34.06 -8.17
C LEU A 126 -21.33 32.61 -8.27
N ILE A 127 -22.18 31.66 -7.91
CA ILE A 127 -21.96 30.22 -8.17
C ILE A 127 -22.43 29.93 -9.60
N ASN A 128 -21.61 29.25 -10.40
CA ASN A 128 -21.95 28.85 -11.76
C ASN A 128 -22.85 27.59 -11.79
N ALA A 129 -23.36 27.24 -12.98
CA ALA A 129 -24.25 26.08 -13.16
C ALA A 129 -23.56 24.70 -12.96
N THR A 130 -22.23 24.66 -12.83
CA THR A 130 -21.46 23.47 -12.44
C THR A 130 -21.21 23.37 -10.94
N GLY A 131 -21.64 24.36 -10.15
CA GLY A 131 -21.56 24.35 -8.70
C GLY A 131 -20.30 24.95 -8.09
N THR A 132 -19.41 25.58 -8.88
CA THR A 132 -18.21 26.28 -8.38
C THR A 132 -18.39 27.80 -8.36
N ILE A 133 -17.68 28.46 -7.47
CA ILE A 133 -17.70 29.92 -7.27
C ILE A 133 -16.93 30.58 -8.41
N SER A 134 -17.57 31.51 -9.10
CA SER A 134 -17.04 32.19 -10.29
C SER A 134 -16.77 33.68 -10.10
N CYS A 135 -17.28 34.29 -9.03
CA CYS A 135 -16.98 35.66 -8.62
C CYS A 135 -17.40 35.89 -7.16
N VAL A 136 -16.62 36.72 -6.43
CA VAL A 136 -16.84 37.11 -5.02
C VAL A 136 -16.42 38.57 -4.82
N GLU A 137 -17.27 39.51 -5.24
CA GLU A 137 -16.94 40.94 -5.34
C GLU A 137 -18.19 41.82 -5.18
N CYS A 138 -18.02 43.14 -5.16
CA CYS A 138 -19.15 44.08 -5.10
C CYS A 138 -20.05 44.11 -6.35
N ASP A 139 -19.62 43.57 -7.50
CA ASP A 139 -20.32 43.72 -8.78
C ASP A 139 -20.37 42.46 -9.68
N CYS A 140 -20.33 41.25 -9.09
CA CYS A 140 -20.49 39.98 -9.82
C CYS A 140 -21.78 39.88 -10.67
N SER A 141 -22.79 40.70 -10.40
CA SER A 141 -24.00 40.85 -11.22
C SER A 141 -23.77 41.49 -12.60
N LEU A 142 -22.54 41.96 -12.88
CA LEU A 142 -22.09 42.35 -14.21
C LEU A 142 -21.57 41.17 -15.05
N GLU A 143 -21.27 40.01 -14.44
CA GLU A 143 -20.78 38.84 -15.17
C GLU A 143 -21.85 38.28 -16.12
N PRO A 144 -21.46 37.79 -17.33
CA PRO A 144 -22.42 37.26 -18.30
C PRO A 144 -23.28 36.10 -17.77
N GLN A 145 -22.77 35.34 -16.79
CA GLN A 145 -23.46 34.23 -16.15
C GLN A 145 -24.51 34.70 -15.12
N ALA A 146 -24.37 35.89 -14.54
CA ALA A 146 -25.36 36.45 -13.61
C ALA A 146 -26.63 36.95 -14.31
N ALA A 147 -26.59 37.14 -15.64
CA ALA A 147 -27.66 37.78 -16.41
C ALA A 147 -28.99 36.98 -16.45
N ASP A 148 -28.97 35.68 -16.19
CA ASP A 148 -30.17 34.85 -16.01
C ASP A 148 -30.16 34.01 -14.71
N ALA A 149 -29.17 34.19 -13.83
CA ALA A 149 -28.98 33.41 -12.62
C ALA A 149 -30.15 33.53 -11.60
N THR A 150 -30.40 32.45 -10.86
CA THR A 150 -31.26 32.47 -9.69
C THR A 150 -30.70 33.46 -8.66
N THR A 151 -31.44 34.51 -8.33
CA THR A 151 -30.95 35.61 -7.49
C THR A 151 -31.51 35.54 -6.07
N LEU A 152 -30.64 35.54 -5.06
CA LEU A 152 -30.99 35.57 -3.64
C LEU A 152 -30.58 36.91 -3.02
N ASN A 153 -31.54 37.77 -2.68
CA ASN A 153 -31.27 39.08 -2.06
C ASN A 153 -31.49 38.97 -0.53
N CYS A 154 -30.40 38.81 0.22
CA CYS A 154 -30.38 38.50 1.65
C CYS A 154 -29.95 39.71 2.49
N GLY A 155 -30.63 40.86 2.34
CA GLY A 155 -30.26 42.10 3.01
C GLY A 155 -30.25 41.99 4.55
N GLY A 156 -29.06 42.08 5.16
CA GLY A 156 -28.84 41.90 6.60
C GLY A 156 -28.73 40.44 7.07
N ALA A 157 -28.59 39.49 6.15
CA ALA A 157 -28.14 38.13 6.45
C ALA A 157 -26.61 38.03 6.36
N ILE A 158 -26.04 37.02 7.01
CA ILE A 158 -24.61 36.69 6.91
C ILE A 158 -24.46 35.51 5.95
N ILE A 159 -23.50 35.58 5.04
CA ILE A 159 -23.16 34.53 4.08
C ILE A 159 -21.75 34.06 4.41
N SER A 160 -21.65 32.78 4.76
CA SER A 160 -20.47 32.08 5.24
C SER A 160 -20.18 30.90 4.29
N PRO A 161 -18.93 30.42 4.22
CA PRO A 161 -18.68 29.04 3.82
C PRO A 161 -19.59 28.09 4.63
N GLY A 162 -19.94 26.95 4.04
CA GLY A 162 -20.52 25.86 4.81
C GLY A 162 -19.53 25.38 5.86
N PHE A 163 -20.02 25.01 7.05
CA PHE A 163 -19.09 24.52 8.09
C PHE A 163 -18.48 23.19 7.68
N ILE A 164 -17.26 22.97 8.15
CA ILE A 164 -16.56 21.69 8.06
C ILE A 164 -16.48 21.12 9.48
N ASN A 165 -16.86 19.86 9.66
CA ASN A 165 -16.67 19.15 10.91
C ASN A 165 -15.53 18.14 10.75
N PRO A 166 -14.27 18.50 11.08
CA PRO A 166 -13.10 17.63 10.90
C PRO A 166 -13.11 16.40 11.83
N HIS A 167 -14.06 16.28 12.76
CA HIS A 167 -14.17 15.09 13.59
C HIS A 167 -15.60 14.79 14.10
N ASP A 168 -16.18 13.67 13.64
CA ASP A 168 -17.42 13.05 14.16
C ASP A 168 -17.26 11.50 14.18
N HIS A 169 -18.18 10.81 14.84
CA HIS A 169 -18.36 9.37 14.70
C HIS A 169 -19.79 9.04 14.24
N LEU A 170 -20.04 9.20 12.93
CA LEU A 170 -21.33 8.88 12.31
C LEU A 170 -21.80 7.44 12.62
N THR A 171 -20.87 6.48 12.77
CA THR A 171 -21.19 5.09 13.20
C THR A 171 -21.80 4.96 14.60
N TYR A 172 -21.80 6.02 15.42
CA TYR A 172 -22.40 6.09 16.76
C TYR A 172 -23.51 7.15 16.86
N THR A 173 -23.88 7.81 15.75
CA THR A 173 -24.69 9.02 15.74
C THR A 173 -26.16 8.83 16.17
N GLN A 174 -26.64 7.58 16.25
CA GLN A 174 -27.96 7.24 16.78
C GLN A 174 -28.04 7.37 18.31
N ASN A 175 -26.91 7.24 19.01
CA ASN A 175 -26.86 7.28 20.46
C ASN A 175 -27.16 8.70 20.96
N SER A 176 -27.88 8.80 22.08
CA SER A 176 -28.11 10.07 22.78
C SER A 176 -26.95 10.36 23.76
N PRO A 177 -26.76 11.64 24.16
CA PRO A 177 -25.84 12.02 25.22
C PRO A 177 -25.90 11.13 26.45
N GLY A 178 -24.74 10.77 26.98
CA GLY A 178 -24.63 9.78 28.05
C GLY A 178 -24.83 10.33 29.46
N THR A 179 -24.99 9.41 30.42
CA THR A 179 -25.41 9.73 31.79
C THR A 179 -24.50 9.11 32.87
N TRP A 180 -23.18 9.21 32.71
CA TRP A 180 -22.22 8.84 33.77
C TRP A 180 -22.12 9.87 34.90
N GLY A 181 -22.72 11.04 34.73
CA GLY A 181 -22.80 12.08 35.75
C GLY A 181 -21.48 12.82 35.92
N SER A 182 -20.95 12.85 37.14
CA SER A 182 -19.77 13.65 37.48
C SER A 182 -18.47 12.85 37.48
N GLU A 183 -18.45 11.58 37.07
CA GLU A 183 -17.19 10.86 36.87
C GLU A 183 -16.39 11.52 35.74
N ARG A 184 -15.06 11.54 35.89
CA ARG A 184 -14.10 11.96 34.86
C ARG A 184 -12.98 10.94 34.77
N PHE A 185 -12.43 10.82 33.58
CA PHE A 185 -11.42 9.84 33.21
C PHE A 185 -10.04 10.50 33.09
N ASN A 186 -8.98 9.71 32.98
CA ASN A 186 -7.63 10.24 32.76
C ASN A 186 -7.08 9.86 31.37
N HIS A 187 -7.52 8.74 30.80
CA HIS A 187 -7.16 8.25 29.45
C HIS A 187 -8.39 7.66 28.76
N ARG A 188 -8.46 7.75 27.42
CA ARG A 188 -9.53 7.18 26.58
C ARG A 188 -9.95 5.75 26.87
N HIS A 189 -9.02 4.94 27.37
CA HIS A 189 -9.29 3.54 27.68
C HIS A 189 -10.00 3.30 29.01
N ASP A 190 -9.94 4.26 29.95
CA ASP A 190 -10.67 4.18 31.22
C ASP A 190 -12.17 4.03 30.96
N TRP A 191 -12.74 4.92 30.16
CA TRP A 191 -14.17 4.84 29.80
C TRP A 191 -14.46 3.76 28.77
N ARG A 192 -13.64 3.59 27.73
CA ARG A 192 -13.89 2.63 26.63
C ARG A 192 -13.91 1.17 27.10
N LEU A 193 -13.11 0.84 28.11
CA LEU A 193 -12.90 -0.54 28.59
C LEU A 193 -13.16 -0.74 30.10
N GLY A 194 -13.32 0.32 30.90
CA GLY A 194 -13.47 0.23 32.36
C GLY A 194 -12.14 0.02 33.08
N LEU A 195 -11.05 0.61 32.58
CA LEU A 195 -9.71 0.47 33.16
C LEU A 195 -9.54 1.33 34.41
N ARG A 196 -8.48 1.05 35.17
CA ARG A 196 -8.06 1.75 36.42
C ARG A 196 -9.12 1.89 37.52
N GLY A 197 -10.29 1.27 37.36
CA GLY A 197 -11.43 1.28 38.29
C GLY A 197 -12.63 2.12 37.83
N HIS A 198 -12.55 2.72 36.65
CA HIS A 198 -13.56 3.60 36.09
C HIS A 198 -14.82 2.90 35.56
N THR A 199 -15.91 3.66 35.44
CA THR A 199 -17.14 3.19 34.81
C THR A 199 -16.94 2.99 33.31
N ARG A 200 -17.08 1.75 32.84
CA ARG A 200 -17.09 1.48 31.40
C ARG A 200 -18.32 2.08 30.73
N LEU A 201 -18.09 2.99 29.81
CA LEU A 201 -19.09 3.51 28.88
C LEU A 201 -19.21 2.56 27.68
N TYR A 202 -20.42 2.03 27.44
CA TYR A 202 -20.68 1.11 26.33
C TYR A 202 -21.93 1.55 25.58
N TYR A 203 -21.73 1.97 24.34
CA TYR A 203 -22.74 2.41 23.39
C TYR A 203 -22.63 1.58 22.12
N SER A 204 -23.72 1.38 21.40
CA SER A 204 -23.72 0.62 20.16
C SER A 204 -23.18 1.46 19.01
N GLY A 205 -21.99 1.12 18.53
CA GLY A 205 -21.54 1.50 17.20
C GLY A 205 -22.19 0.62 16.13
N GLY A 206 -22.08 1.04 14.87
CA GLY A 206 -22.72 0.36 13.73
C GLY A 206 -24.11 0.90 13.43
N ALA A 207 -24.29 2.22 13.52
CA ALA A 207 -25.44 2.93 12.94
C ALA A 207 -25.71 2.48 11.50
N SER A 208 -26.98 2.24 11.17
CA SER A 208 -27.41 1.95 9.79
C SER A 208 -27.26 3.18 8.88
N ASN A 209 -27.34 2.98 7.56
CA ASN A 209 -27.31 4.09 6.60
C ASN A 209 -28.39 5.14 6.88
N ALA A 210 -29.57 4.74 7.38
CA ALA A 210 -30.64 5.67 7.73
C ALA A 210 -30.32 6.48 8.99
N GLU A 211 -29.57 5.90 9.94
CA GLU A 211 -29.08 6.59 11.14
C GLU A 211 -27.90 7.53 10.82
N MET A 212 -26.96 7.11 9.96
CA MET A 212 -25.85 7.96 9.51
C MET A 212 -26.35 9.18 8.72
N VAL A 213 -27.26 8.98 7.76
CA VAL A 213 -27.96 10.07 7.04
C VAL A 213 -28.70 11.01 8.00
N TRP A 214 -29.28 10.49 9.08
CA TRP A 214 -29.96 11.30 10.10
C TRP A 214 -28.96 12.13 10.90
N GLY A 215 -27.80 11.58 11.24
CA GLY A 215 -26.66 12.29 11.84
C GLY A 215 -26.13 13.41 10.96
N GLU A 216 -25.82 13.11 9.69
CA GLU A 216 -25.40 14.10 8.68
C GLU A 216 -26.43 15.24 8.58
N LEU A 217 -27.73 14.93 8.59
CA LEU A 217 -28.77 15.95 8.52
C LEU A 217 -28.80 16.86 9.78
N ARG A 218 -28.36 16.41 10.95
CA ARG A 218 -28.23 17.30 12.14
C ARG A 218 -27.14 18.34 11.94
N GLN A 219 -26.03 17.93 11.34
CA GLN A 219 -24.89 18.78 10.97
C GLN A 219 -25.30 19.77 9.87
N VAL A 220 -25.94 19.30 8.78
CA VAL A 220 -26.53 20.17 7.73
C VAL A 220 -27.51 21.17 8.31
N MET A 221 -28.35 20.78 9.27
CA MET A 221 -29.27 21.72 9.95
C MET A 221 -28.56 22.78 10.82
N GLY A 222 -27.28 22.60 11.13
CA GLY A 222 -26.41 23.59 11.76
C GLY A 222 -25.66 24.49 10.77
N GLY A 223 -25.55 24.13 9.49
CA GLY A 223 -24.74 24.87 8.49
C GLY A 223 -23.60 24.05 7.87
N THR A 224 -23.38 22.82 8.31
CA THR A 224 -22.27 21.96 7.86
C THR A 224 -22.47 21.44 6.44
N THR A 225 -21.39 21.37 5.65
CA THR A 225 -21.35 20.82 4.28
C THR A 225 -20.36 19.66 4.12
N SER A 226 -19.30 19.62 4.93
CA SER A 226 -18.25 18.58 4.90
C SER A 226 -17.98 18.00 6.29
N ILE A 227 -17.54 16.75 6.36
CA ILE A 227 -17.30 16.01 7.60
C ILE A 227 -16.16 15.01 7.42
N ALA A 228 -15.41 14.75 8.49
CA ALA A 228 -14.43 13.67 8.55
C ALA A 228 -14.60 12.83 9.84
N GLY A 229 -14.30 11.53 9.76
CA GLY A 229 -14.08 10.70 10.96
C GLY A 229 -14.58 9.27 10.86
N SER A 230 -15.38 8.82 11.83
CA SER A 230 -15.78 7.41 11.93
C SER A 230 -17.16 7.13 11.31
N GLY A 231 -17.23 7.07 9.98
CA GLY A 231 -18.39 6.52 9.26
C GLY A 231 -18.58 7.06 7.84
N GLY A 232 -19.82 7.45 7.54
CA GLY A 232 -20.23 8.13 6.32
C GLY A 232 -21.42 7.49 5.61
N ALA A 233 -22.23 8.29 4.94
CA ALA A 233 -23.27 7.86 4.02
C ALA A 233 -23.21 8.64 2.71
N ALA A 234 -23.70 8.06 1.62
CA ALA A 234 -24.00 8.82 0.41
C ALA A 234 -25.24 9.67 0.67
N GLY A 235 -25.17 10.97 0.37
CA GLY A 235 -26.32 11.86 0.52
C GLY A 235 -26.02 13.30 0.89
N PHE A 236 -25.74 13.60 2.16
CA PHE A 236 -25.87 14.97 2.68
C PHE A 236 -24.55 15.72 2.79
N LEU A 237 -23.56 15.16 3.49
CA LEU A 237 -22.26 15.80 3.66
C LEU A 237 -21.22 15.21 2.71
N ARG A 238 -20.18 15.99 2.41
CA ARG A 238 -18.93 15.44 1.87
C ARG A 238 -18.25 14.68 2.99
N ASN A 239 -18.22 13.36 2.94
CA ASN A 239 -17.49 12.55 3.90
C ASN A 239 -16.04 12.44 3.39
N VAL A 240 -15.18 13.38 3.75
CA VAL A 240 -13.87 13.57 3.07
C VAL A 240 -12.84 12.49 3.42
N ASP A 241 -13.09 11.66 4.44
CA ASP A 241 -12.33 10.43 4.71
C ASP A 241 -12.83 9.21 3.88
N LYS A 242 -13.70 9.44 2.88
CA LYS A 242 -14.34 8.42 2.02
C LYS A 242 -14.44 8.91 0.58
N GLY A 243 -13.49 8.51 -0.27
CA GLY A 243 -13.40 8.98 -1.66
C GLY A 243 -14.58 8.62 -2.58
N ASP A 244 -15.45 7.69 -2.18
CA ASP A 244 -16.72 7.41 -2.87
C ASP A 244 -17.90 8.27 -2.37
N LEU A 245 -17.72 9.07 -1.31
CA LEU A 245 -18.73 9.86 -0.59
C LEU A 245 -18.39 11.37 -0.46
N GLU A 246 -17.42 11.87 -1.25
CA GLU A 246 -17.05 13.30 -1.30
C GLU A 246 -18.09 14.20 -2.01
N GLU A 247 -19.13 13.59 -2.59
CA GLU A 247 -20.20 14.28 -3.32
C GLU A 247 -19.66 15.20 -4.45
N GLY A 248 -18.62 14.73 -5.14
CA GLY A 248 -18.01 15.40 -6.29
C GLY A 248 -17.03 16.53 -5.96
N LEU A 249 -16.37 16.49 -4.79
CA LEU A 249 -15.21 17.35 -4.51
C LEU A 249 -13.99 16.91 -5.34
N ASN A 250 -13.75 15.60 -5.42
CA ASN A 250 -12.70 14.93 -6.20
C ASN A 250 -11.28 15.18 -5.66
N GLN A 251 -11.15 15.18 -4.33
CA GLN A 251 -9.86 15.19 -3.65
C GLN A 251 -9.35 13.76 -3.41
N ASN A 252 -8.21 13.64 -2.74
CA ASN A 252 -7.80 12.37 -2.15
C ASN A 252 -8.41 12.24 -0.74
N PRO A 253 -8.86 11.04 -0.32
CA PRO A 253 -9.58 10.90 0.92
C PRO A 253 -8.67 10.94 2.17
N VAL A 254 -9.08 11.74 3.15
CA VAL A 254 -8.41 11.93 4.45
C VAL A 254 -8.20 10.59 5.18
N LEU A 255 -6.97 10.33 5.62
CA LEU A 255 -6.56 9.06 6.20
C LEU A 255 -6.84 8.97 7.71
N TYR A 256 -8.11 8.85 8.05
CA TYR A 256 -8.60 8.73 9.43
C TYR A 256 -8.03 7.51 10.21
N ARG A 257 -7.73 7.70 11.51
CA ARG A 257 -7.24 6.66 12.44
C ARG A 257 -7.72 6.81 13.89
N THR A 258 -8.60 5.91 14.35
CA THR A 258 -8.94 5.83 15.79
C THR A 258 -7.82 5.26 16.67
N PHE A 259 -6.98 4.37 16.14
CA PHE A 259 -5.97 3.60 16.90
C PHE A 259 -4.62 3.52 16.16
N PRO A 260 -3.88 4.64 15.99
CA PRO A 260 -2.60 4.69 15.25
C PRO A 260 -1.48 3.86 15.89
N LEU A 261 -1.68 3.40 17.13
CA LEU A 261 -0.73 2.59 17.91
C LEU A 261 -1.17 1.11 18.04
N GLY A 262 -2.29 0.72 17.43
CA GLY A 262 -2.84 -0.64 17.54
C GLY A 262 -3.39 -0.98 18.94
N ASP A 263 -3.43 0.01 19.83
CA ASP A 263 -3.88 0.05 21.23
C ASP A 263 -5.38 -0.26 21.44
N SER A 264 -6.10 -0.60 20.38
CA SER A 264 -7.51 -1.04 20.37
C SER A 264 -7.85 -2.09 21.45
N ASN A 265 -6.88 -2.88 21.91
CA ASN A 265 -6.99 -3.86 23.00
C ASN A 265 -7.02 -3.29 24.43
N GLY A 266 -6.57 -2.04 24.64
CA GLY A 266 -6.40 -1.43 25.95
C GLY A 266 -4.95 -1.19 26.39
N THR A 267 -3.96 -1.25 25.50
CA THR A 267 -2.55 -0.96 25.84
C THR A 267 -2.35 0.52 26.18
N MET A 268 -1.85 0.80 27.38
CA MET A 268 -1.41 2.13 27.82
C MET A 268 0.02 2.02 28.35
N LEU A 269 0.92 2.93 27.95
CA LEU A 269 2.34 2.91 28.32
C LEU A 269 2.75 4.30 28.84
N THR A 270 3.42 4.38 29.99
CA THR A 270 3.96 5.65 30.53
C THR A 270 5.36 6.00 30.02
N SER A 271 5.95 5.12 29.20
CA SER A 271 7.28 5.25 28.63
C SER A 271 7.46 4.20 27.54
N ASN A 272 8.33 4.49 26.58
CA ASN A 272 8.67 3.65 25.42
C ASN A 272 7.51 3.34 24.46
N CYS A 273 7.87 2.89 23.26
CA CYS A 273 6.96 2.76 22.14
C CYS A 273 6.66 1.30 21.76
N ALA A 274 6.72 0.37 22.72
CA ALA A 274 6.34 -1.04 22.53
C ALA A 274 4.81 -1.26 22.44
N TYR A 275 4.12 -0.41 21.67
CA TYR A 275 2.71 -0.55 21.34
C TYR A 275 2.46 -1.71 20.34
N PRO A 276 1.24 -2.24 20.23
CA PRO A 276 0.95 -3.40 19.38
C PRO A 276 1.27 -3.23 17.88
N SER A 277 1.11 -2.03 17.32
CA SER A 277 1.47 -1.70 15.93
C SER A 277 1.44 -0.19 15.73
N ILE A 278 2.58 0.47 15.51
CA ILE A 278 2.63 1.90 15.18
C ILE A 278 2.45 2.08 13.66
N ASP A 279 1.57 2.99 13.24
CA ASP A 279 1.48 3.44 11.84
C ASP A 279 2.87 3.89 11.32
N GLN A 280 3.14 3.69 10.03
CA GLN A 280 4.48 3.90 9.44
C GLN A 280 4.47 5.14 8.52
N PRO A 281 5.60 5.82 8.24
CA PRO A 281 5.64 7.10 7.52
C PRO A 281 4.98 7.11 6.13
N SER A 282 4.73 5.93 5.54
CA SER A 282 3.83 5.77 4.40
C SER A 282 2.39 6.28 4.59
N VAL A 283 1.94 6.62 5.81
CA VAL A 283 0.68 7.33 6.03
C VAL A 283 0.75 8.80 5.61
N LEU A 284 1.94 9.41 5.62
CA LEU A 284 2.19 10.78 5.16
C LEU A 284 2.25 10.86 3.62
N PHE A 285 1.99 9.75 2.92
CA PHE A 285 1.74 9.72 1.47
C PHE A 285 0.26 9.93 1.11
N SER A 286 -0.58 10.31 2.08
CA SER A 286 -1.93 10.81 1.86
C SER A 286 -2.00 12.30 2.19
N ASP A 287 -2.87 13.02 1.49
CA ASP A 287 -3.00 14.47 1.55
C ASP A 287 -3.35 14.99 2.95
N CYS A 288 -4.03 14.19 3.79
CA CYS A 288 -4.12 14.44 5.24
C CYS A 288 -4.14 13.12 6.04
N TYR A 289 -3.36 13.05 7.13
CA TYR A 289 -3.36 11.99 8.13
C TYR A 289 -4.05 12.45 9.41
N LEU A 290 -5.17 11.81 9.78
CA LEU A 290 -6.10 12.27 10.82
C LEU A 290 -6.27 11.25 11.97
N PRO A 291 -5.29 11.14 12.89
CA PRO A 291 -5.33 10.24 14.04
C PRO A 291 -5.91 10.83 15.35
N HIS A 292 -6.48 9.95 16.20
CA HIS A 292 -6.70 10.23 17.63
C HIS A 292 -5.40 10.07 18.42
N VAL A 293 -4.87 11.18 18.97
CA VAL A 293 -3.58 11.22 19.67
C VAL A 293 -3.71 12.00 20.98
N SER A 294 -3.22 11.42 22.09
CA SER A 294 -3.23 12.05 23.41
C SER A 294 -4.63 12.42 23.92
N GLU A 295 -5.55 11.47 23.77
CA GLU A 295 -6.93 11.59 24.27
C GLU A 295 -6.98 11.25 25.77
N GLY A 296 -6.46 12.18 26.59
CA GLY A 296 -6.35 12.07 28.04
C GLY A 296 -5.52 13.19 28.65
N ILE A 297 -5.32 13.17 29.97
CA ILE A 297 -4.59 14.22 30.74
C ILE A 297 -3.34 13.69 31.45
N ASP A 298 -2.93 12.45 31.15
CA ASP A 298 -1.88 11.73 31.89
C ASP A 298 -0.67 11.37 31.02
N ASN A 299 0.35 10.83 31.67
CA ASN A 299 1.61 10.46 31.03
C ASN A 299 1.45 9.30 30.05
N GLU A 300 0.43 8.45 30.23
CA GLU A 300 0.04 7.47 29.21
C GLU A 300 -0.49 8.14 27.93
N ALA A 301 -1.35 9.16 28.05
CA ALA A 301 -1.84 9.93 26.92
C ALA A 301 -0.70 10.71 26.23
N ARG A 302 0.21 11.33 27.00
CA ARG A 302 1.37 12.03 26.42
C ARG A 302 2.30 11.07 25.67
N ASN A 303 2.51 9.85 26.18
CA ASN A 303 3.36 8.86 25.54
C ASN A 303 2.79 8.37 24.19
N GLU A 304 1.49 8.55 23.91
CA GLU A 304 0.95 8.30 22.56
C GLU A 304 1.57 9.25 21.53
N PHE A 305 1.50 10.55 21.77
CA PHE A 305 2.11 11.58 20.92
C PHE A 305 3.62 11.38 20.79
N LEU A 306 4.29 11.20 21.92
CA LEU A 306 5.75 11.03 21.98
C LEU A 306 6.28 9.77 21.27
N CYS A 307 5.41 8.89 20.77
CA CYS A 307 5.75 7.73 19.93
C CYS A 307 5.31 7.88 18.46
N LEU A 308 4.69 9.01 18.12
CA LEU A 308 4.24 9.43 16.78
C LEU A 308 4.90 10.77 16.34
N SER A 309 5.76 11.37 17.18
CA SER A 309 6.46 12.64 16.94
C SER A 309 7.99 12.50 17.07
N SER A 310 8.50 11.26 16.98
CA SER A 310 9.93 10.96 17.09
C SER A 310 10.25 9.50 16.80
N THR A 311 11.40 9.24 16.19
CA THR A 311 12.00 7.89 16.11
C THR A 311 12.61 7.40 17.45
N ASP A 312 12.74 8.27 18.46
CA ASP A 312 13.31 7.90 19.75
C ASP A 312 12.46 6.87 20.51
N ARG A 313 13.12 6.08 21.38
CA ARG A 313 12.48 5.02 22.21
C ARG A 313 11.74 3.93 21.42
N GLY A 314 11.96 3.87 20.09
CA GLY A 314 11.30 2.95 19.17
C GLY A 314 9.97 3.50 18.59
N GLY A 315 9.76 4.81 18.65
CA GLY A 315 8.63 5.47 18.00
C GLY A 315 8.80 5.59 16.49
N VAL A 316 7.83 6.27 15.87
CA VAL A 316 7.87 6.73 14.49
C VAL A 316 7.67 8.24 14.52
N ASP A 317 8.28 8.95 13.58
CA ASP A 317 7.99 10.37 13.36
C ASP A 317 6.88 10.49 12.32
N LEU A 318 5.78 11.15 12.69
CA LEU A 318 4.59 11.41 11.88
C LEU A 318 4.07 12.85 12.10
N THR A 319 4.85 13.74 12.72
CA THR A 319 4.55 15.18 12.73
C THR A 319 5.13 15.83 11.47
N GLU A 320 4.25 16.13 10.51
CA GLU A 320 4.49 16.85 9.25
C GLU A 320 3.25 17.74 8.98
N GLU A 321 3.27 18.61 7.96
CA GLU A 321 2.17 19.57 7.72
C GLU A 321 0.83 18.91 7.35
N ASN A 322 0.89 17.70 6.75
CA ASN A 322 -0.29 16.91 6.40
C ASN A 322 -0.85 16.09 7.57
N SER A 323 -0.25 16.17 8.76
CA SER A 323 -0.78 15.53 9.97
C SER A 323 -1.72 16.45 10.74
N THR A 324 -2.84 15.89 11.22
CA THR A 324 -3.83 16.60 12.04
C THR A 324 -4.26 15.74 13.22
N PHE A 325 -3.88 16.12 14.43
CA PHE A 325 -4.07 15.29 15.62
C PHE A 325 -5.38 15.65 16.36
N ILE A 326 -6.28 14.68 16.48
CA ILE A 326 -7.56 14.84 17.17
C ILE A 326 -7.34 14.80 18.69
N HIS A 327 -8.01 15.71 19.39
CA HIS A 327 -7.97 15.95 20.84
C HIS A 327 -6.69 16.60 21.36
N ALA A 328 -5.52 15.96 21.23
CA ALA A 328 -4.22 16.47 21.70
C ALA A 328 -4.27 17.11 23.11
N ILE A 329 -4.89 16.44 24.08
CA ILE A 329 -5.18 17.00 25.42
C ILE A 329 -3.96 16.88 26.36
N GLY A 330 -3.25 15.76 26.28
CA GLY A 330 -2.24 15.34 27.26
C GLY A 330 -0.85 15.92 27.03
N LEU A 331 -0.71 17.01 26.28
CA LEU A 331 0.58 17.58 25.89
C LEU A 331 0.94 18.85 26.68
N ASN A 332 2.19 19.29 26.61
CA ASN A 332 2.66 20.54 27.21
C ASN A 332 3.31 21.50 26.19
N SER A 333 3.82 22.64 26.63
CA SER A 333 4.47 23.69 25.81
C SER A 333 5.57 23.17 24.86
N VAL A 334 6.41 22.24 25.31
CA VAL A 334 7.46 21.64 24.47
C VAL A 334 6.85 20.83 23.31
N ASP A 335 5.80 20.08 23.59
CA ASP A 335 5.09 19.28 22.57
C ASP A 335 4.29 20.19 21.61
N GLY A 336 3.65 21.23 22.13
CA GLY A 336 2.88 22.21 21.35
C GLY A 336 3.76 23.05 20.41
N ASN A 337 4.96 23.40 20.85
CA ASN A 337 5.96 24.04 19.97
C ASN A 337 6.38 23.09 18.84
N LEU A 338 6.50 21.77 19.08
CA LEU A 338 6.81 20.82 18.03
C LEU A 338 5.68 20.73 17.00
N LEU A 339 4.41 20.67 17.44
CA LEU A 339 3.25 20.72 16.54
C LEU A 339 3.27 21.95 15.64
N ALA A 340 3.54 23.14 16.20
CA ALA A 340 3.66 24.37 15.41
C ALA A 340 4.87 24.37 14.46
N THR A 341 6.01 23.83 14.89
CA THR A 341 7.26 23.82 14.10
C THR A 341 7.17 22.90 12.88
N GLU A 342 6.54 21.73 13.03
CA GLU A 342 6.34 20.76 11.94
C GLU A 342 5.02 20.98 11.17
N GLY A 343 4.28 22.06 11.47
CA GLY A 343 3.01 22.40 10.81
C GLY A 343 1.82 21.48 11.12
N THR A 344 1.94 20.57 12.09
CA THR A 344 0.90 19.59 12.45
C THR A 344 -0.28 20.26 13.15
N ALA A 345 -1.46 20.21 12.54
CA ALA A 345 -2.68 20.84 13.06
C ALA A 345 -3.35 20.02 14.18
N VAL A 346 -4.30 20.63 14.89
CA VAL A 346 -5.05 20.00 15.99
C VAL A 346 -6.56 20.15 15.81
N VAL A 347 -7.31 19.05 15.93
CA VAL A 347 -8.78 19.12 16.09
C VAL A 347 -9.14 19.20 17.57
N TRP A 348 -9.57 20.39 18.00
CA TRP A 348 -10.13 20.68 19.30
C TRP A 348 -11.61 20.25 19.34
N SER A 349 -11.98 19.46 20.35
CA SER A 349 -13.36 19.04 20.59
C SER A 349 -13.78 19.42 22.02
N PRO A 350 -14.06 20.70 22.31
CA PRO A 350 -14.18 21.19 23.68
C PRO A 350 -15.22 20.42 24.51
N ARG A 351 -16.41 20.15 23.98
CA ARG A 351 -17.51 19.55 24.73
C ARG A 351 -17.23 18.11 25.13
N THR A 352 -16.66 17.31 24.23
CA THR A 352 -16.33 15.91 24.51
C THR A 352 -15.21 15.82 25.53
N ASN A 353 -14.16 16.65 25.36
CA ASN A 353 -13.00 16.69 26.23
C ASN A 353 -13.41 17.03 27.67
N ILE A 354 -14.20 18.10 27.84
CA ILE A 354 -14.70 18.55 29.16
C ILE A 354 -15.67 17.53 29.79
N SER A 355 -16.46 16.82 28.99
CA SER A 355 -17.44 15.84 29.49
C SER A 355 -16.83 14.49 29.90
N LEU A 356 -15.73 14.09 29.26
CA LEU A 356 -14.99 12.86 29.58
C LEU A 356 -13.86 13.13 30.60
N TYR A 357 -13.02 14.13 30.36
CA TYR A 357 -11.79 14.37 31.12
C TYR A 357 -11.91 15.52 32.13
N GLY A 358 -12.90 16.41 31.97
CA GLY A 358 -13.10 17.57 32.87
C GLY A 358 -12.11 18.70 32.64
N ASN A 359 -11.27 18.53 31.61
CA ASN A 359 -10.20 19.39 31.14
C ASN A 359 -10.27 19.34 29.59
N THR A 360 -9.46 20.12 28.88
CA THR A 360 -9.47 20.12 27.41
C THR A 360 -8.08 20.38 26.84
N THR A 361 -7.97 20.32 25.52
CA THR A 361 -6.80 20.75 24.75
C THR A 361 -6.26 22.08 25.32
N PRO A 362 -4.94 22.24 25.56
CA PRO A 362 -4.35 23.49 26.07
C PRO A 362 -4.32 24.55 24.95
N VAL A 363 -5.51 24.92 24.48
CA VAL A 363 -5.75 25.57 23.19
C VAL A 363 -5.25 27.01 23.16
N THR A 364 -5.22 27.68 24.31
CA THR A 364 -4.65 29.03 24.48
C THR A 364 -3.12 29.05 24.38
N MET A 365 -2.46 27.97 24.80
CA MET A 365 -1.02 27.78 24.64
C MET A 365 -0.70 27.45 23.18
N TYR A 366 -1.38 26.47 22.59
CA TYR A 366 -1.25 26.10 21.18
C TYR A 366 -1.45 27.29 20.22
N HIS A 367 -2.47 28.11 20.46
CA HIS A 367 -2.73 29.30 19.67
C HIS A 367 -1.58 30.32 19.74
N ARG A 368 -1.06 30.65 20.93
CA ARG A 368 0.11 31.52 21.08
C ARG A 368 1.37 30.94 20.44
N GLN A 369 1.48 29.62 20.39
CA GLN A 369 2.58 28.91 19.73
C GLN A 369 2.41 28.82 18.20
N GLY A 370 1.28 29.24 17.62
CA GLY A 370 1.02 29.21 16.18
C GLY A 370 0.52 27.87 15.64
N VAL A 371 0.03 26.97 16.49
CA VAL A 371 -0.58 25.70 16.05
C VAL A 371 -1.91 25.98 15.36
N LEU A 372 -2.10 25.47 14.14
CA LEU A 372 -3.38 25.52 13.44
C LEU A 372 -4.44 24.68 14.17
N ILE A 373 -5.56 25.31 14.54
CA ILE A 373 -6.62 24.69 15.34
C ILE A 373 -7.92 24.63 14.53
N ALA A 374 -8.54 23.46 14.47
CA ALA A 374 -9.88 23.26 13.92
C ALA A 374 -10.83 22.70 15.00
N LEU A 375 -12.14 22.88 14.82
CA LEU A 375 -13.17 22.55 15.82
C LEU A 375 -13.98 21.33 15.37
N GLY A 376 -13.91 20.22 16.11
CA GLY A 376 -14.64 18.99 15.79
C GLY A 376 -15.70 18.62 16.84
N THR A 377 -16.86 18.10 16.44
CA THR A 377 -17.93 17.76 17.40
C THR A 377 -17.68 16.48 18.20
N ASP A 378 -16.88 15.55 17.69
CA ASP A 378 -16.74 14.16 18.17
C ASP A 378 -18.10 13.40 18.23
N TRP A 379 -18.13 12.19 18.77
CA TRP A 379 -19.31 11.33 18.90
C TRP A 379 -20.38 11.96 19.82
N THR A 380 -21.64 11.82 19.41
CA THR A 380 -22.83 12.44 20.05
C THR A 380 -23.10 12.00 21.51
N VAL A 381 -22.29 11.09 22.06
CA VAL A 381 -22.41 10.58 23.44
C VAL A 381 -21.80 11.57 24.45
N SER A 382 -20.68 12.23 24.12
CA SER A 382 -20.06 13.32 24.90
C SER A 382 -19.81 14.60 24.11
N GLY A 383 -19.87 14.54 22.78
CA GLY A 383 -19.73 15.67 21.86
C GLY A 383 -21.00 16.49 21.65
N SER A 384 -20.94 17.44 20.72
CA SER A 384 -22.11 18.23 20.30
C SER A 384 -23.02 17.49 19.32
N ILE A 385 -24.26 17.99 19.19
CA ILE A 385 -25.22 17.54 18.18
C ILE A 385 -24.89 18.03 16.76
N ASN A 386 -24.28 19.22 16.65
CA ASN A 386 -23.76 19.82 15.42
C ASN A 386 -22.79 20.99 15.70
N MET A 387 -22.13 21.48 14.64
CA MET A 387 -21.13 22.56 14.70
C MET A 387 -21.57 23.82 15.45
N LEU A 388 -22.83 24.31 15.30
CA LEU A 388 -23.30 25.47 16.07
C LEU A 388 -23.28 25.25 17.59
N ARG A 389 -23.44 24.00 18.04
CA ARG A 389 -23.36 23.66 19.47
C ARG A 389 -21.94 23.44 19.95
N GLU A 390 -21.00 23.10 19.06
CA GLU A 390 -19.56 23.07 19.42
C GLU A 390 -19.00 24.50 19.44
N LEU A 391 -19.35 25.35 18.47
CA LEU A 391 -19.04 26.79 18.45
C LEU A 391 -19.53 27.50 19.71
N ALA A 392 -20.77 27.22 20.13
CA ALA A 392 -21.31 27.74 21.40
C ALA A 392 -20.59 27.19 22.65
N CYS A 393 -19.88 26.06 22.55
CA CYS A 393 -19.04 25.52 23.62
C CYS A 393 -17.66 26.19 23.64
N ALA A 394 -17.03 26.34 22.48
CA ALA A 394 -15.76 27.04 22.29
C ALA A 394 -15.86 28.50 22.72
N SER A 395 -16.90 29.22 22.29
CA SER A 395 -17.20 30.58 22.76
C SER A 395 -17.43 30.63 24.26
N PHE A 396 -18.21 29.71 24.84
CA PHE A 396 -18.44 29.70 26.28
C PHE A 396 -17.15 29.49 27.09
N LEU A 397 -16.23 28.65 26.61
CA LEU A 397 -14.91 28.53 27.20
C LEU A 397 -14.08 29.80 27.00
N ASN A 398 -14.10 30.41 25.81
CA ASN A 398 -13.40 31.66 25.53
C ASN A 398 -13.87 32.83 26.41
N ASP A 399 -15.19 33.01 26.55
CA ASP A 399 -15.85 34.12 27.25
C ASP A 399 -15.76 34.03 28.78
N TYR A 400 -15.49 32.84 29.36
CA TYR A 400 -15.54 32.63 30.81
C TYR A 400 -14.31 31.93 31.41
N TYR A 401 -13.53 31.19 30.61
CA TYR A 401 -12.42 30.34 31.09
C TYR A 401 -11.06 30.67 30.45
N PHE A 402 -11.03 31.37 29.31
CA PHE A 402 -9.80 31.68 28.57
C PHE A 402 -9.56 33.18 28.34
N ASN A 403 -10.13 34.06 29.17
CA ASN A 403 -9.92 35.51 29.15
C ASN A 403 -10.13 36.19 27.76
N HIS A 404 -11.05 35.68 26.93
CA HIS A 404 -11.23 36.09 25.53
C HIS A 404 -9.93 35.99 24.69
N THR A 405 -9.16 34.91 24.83
CA THR A 405 -7.93 34.66 24.04
C THR A 405 -8.20 34.64 22.53
N PHE A 406 -9.37 34.17 22.09
CA PHE A 406 -9.76 34.12 20.67
C PHE A 406 -10.70 35.25 20.26
N GLU A 407 -10.53 35.77 19.05
CA GLU A 407 -11.53 36.62 18.38
C GLU A 407 -12.73 35.79 17.89
N ASP A 408 -13.89 36.43 17.71
CA ASP A 408 -15.06 35.79 17.11
C ASP A 408 -14.80 35.33 15.65
N ARG A 409 -13.86 35.99 14.95
CA ARG A 409 -13.40 35.56 13.61
C ARG A 409 -12.69 34.20 13.67
N GLU A 410 -11.76 34.02 14.60
CA GLU A 410 -10.97 32.79 14.73
C GLU A 410 -11.84 31.60 15.10
N LEU A 411 -12.76 31.79 16.06
CA LEU A 411 -13.76 30.76 16.39
C LEU A 411 -14.60 30.33 15.18
N TRP A 412 -14.85 31.24 14.22
CA TRP A 412 -15.50 30.90 12.95
C TRP A 412 -14.55 30.22 11.96
N LEU A 413 -13.28 30.65 11.83
CA LEU A 413 -12.25 29.99 11.00
C LEU A 413 -12.01 28.53 11.41
N MET A 414 -11.96 28.25 12.73
CA MET A 414 -11.89 26.90 13.30
C MET A 414 -13.01 25.97 12.80
N ALA A 415 -14.12 26.51 12.28
CA ALA A 415 -15.26 25.75 11.75
C ALA A 415 -15.43 25.88 10.22
N THR A 416 -14.56 26.62 9.53
CA THR A 416 -14.61 26.86 8.08
C THR A 416 -13.25 26.65 7.42
N GLU A 417 -12.39 27.66 7.43
CA GLU A 417 -11.15 27.72 6.65
C GLU A 417 -9.99 26.94 7.29
N TRP A 418 -9.73 27.15 8.59
CA TRP A 418 -8.76 26.35 9.34
C TRP A 418 -9.18 24.87 9.42
N ALA A 419 -10.49 24.59 9.37
CA ALA A 419 -11.03 23.23 9.25
C ALA A 419 -10.90 22.62 7.84
N ALA A 420 -10.64 23.42 6.80
CA ALA A 420 -10.28 22.94 5.47
C ALA A 420 -8.76 22.70 5.36
N GLN A 421 -7.96 23.63 5.86
CA GLN A 421 -6.49 23.52 5.94
C GLN A 421 -6.06 22.34 6.80
N ALA A 422 -6.65 22.16 7.99
CA ALA A 422 -6.43 20.99 8.86
C ALA A 422 -7.05 19.68 8.31
N LEU A 423 -7.54 19.66 7.06
CA LEU A 423 -7.93 18.45 6.34
C LEU A 423 -7.30 18.38 4.94
N HIS A 424 -6.51 19.39 4.53
CA HIS A 424 -5.93 19.57 3.20
C HIS A 424 -6.97 19.50 2.07
N ILE A 425 -8.05 20.32 2.20
CA ILE A 425 -9.15 20.45 1.22
C ILE A 425 -9.55 21.92 0.92
N ASP A 426 -8.73 22.89 1.35
CA ASP A 426 -8.93 24.34 1.18
C ASP A 426 -8.65 24.85 -0.25
N ASP A 427 -8.02 24.02 -1.09
CA ASP A 427 -7.96 24.20 -2.54
C ASP A 427 -9.32 23.96 -3.23
N ALA A 428 -10.29 23.36 -2.53
CA ALA A 428 -11.59 22.95 -3.07
C ALA A 428 -12.82 23.46 -2.29
N THR A 429 -12.73 23.72 -0.98
CA THR A 429 -13.87 24.18 -0.15
C THR A 429 -13.41 24.99 1.08
N GLY A 430 -14.30 25.31 2.02
CA GLY A 430 -13.96 25.95 3.30
C GLY A 430 -13.90 27.49 3.33
N SER A 431 -13.60 28.16 2.20
CA SER A 431 -13.66 29.63 2.07
C SER A 431 -14.59 30.07 0.91
N ILE A 432 -15.01 31.34 0.90
CA ILE A 432 -15.75 31.92 -0.25
C ILE A 432 -14.75 32.60 -1.18
N ARG A 433 -14.04 31.78 -1.96
CA ARG A 433 -13.02 32.16 -2.95
C ARG A 433 -13.44 31.68 -4.34
N GLN A 434 -12.91 32.30 -5.42
CA GLN A 434 -13.16 31.82 -6.78
C GLN A 434 -12.56 30.41 -6.98
N ARG A 435 -13.04 29.68 -8.00
CA ARG A 435 -12.69 28.29 -8.35
C ARG A 435 -13.24 27.23 -7.37
N LEU A 436 -13.30 27.52 -6.07
CA LEU A 436 -13.80 26.61 -5.02
C LEU A 436 -15.25 26.16 -5.22
N ALA A 437 -15.65 25.09 -4.53
CA ALA A 437 -17.03 24.62 -4.48
C ALA A 437 -17.98 25.66 -3.87
N GLY A 438 -19.20 25.75 -4.40
CA GLY A 438 -20.29 26.57 -3.86
C GLY A 438 -20.92 25.98 -2.60
N ASP A 439 -20.09 25.67 -1.61
CA ASP A 439 -20.45 25.14 -0.30
C ASP A 439 -20.68 26.32 0.67
N ILE A 440 -21.94 26.70 0.88
CA ILE A 440 -22.30 28.00 1.52
C ILE A 440 -23.43 27.83 2.54
N ALA A 441 -23.27 28.44 3.71
CA ALA A 441 -24.30 28.60 4.74
C ALA A 441 -24.75 30.07 4.85
N ILE A 442 -26.06 30.30 4.94
CA ILE A 442 -26.65 31.64 5.12
C ILE A 442 -27.37 31.71 6.47
N PHE A 443 -27.05 32.73 7.29
CA PHE A 443 -27.58 32.92 8.64
C PHE A 443 -28.38 34.24 8.78
N ASP A 444 -29.44 34.22 9.58
CA ASP A 444 -30.31 35.38 9.86
C ASP A 444 -29.66 36.37 10.86
N GLY A 445 -28.64 37.11 10.41
CA GLY A 445 -27.91 38.09 11.23
C GLY A 445 -28.68 39.36 11.63
N ARG A 446 -29.98 39.47 11.35
CA ARG A 446 -30.73 40.74 11.48
C ARG A 446 -30.85 41.21 12.92
N GLY A 447 -30.30 42.40 13.19
CA GLY A 447 -30.34 43.03 14.51
C GLY A 447 -29.15 42.68 15.41
N ARG A 448 -28.20 41.87 14.90
CA ARG A 448 -26.86 41.72 15.48
C ARG A 448 -25.93 42.78 14.87
N SER A 449 -24.89 43.16 15.61
CA SER A 449 -23.97 44.26 15.24
C SER A 449 -22.55 43.82 14.88
N ASP A 450 -22.21 42.57 15.20
CA ASP A 450 -20.98 41.91 14.78
C ASP A 450 -21.34 40.77 13.82
N TYR A 451 -20.46 40.47 12.86
CA TYR A 451 -20.71 39.54 11.78
C TYR A 451 -20.42 38.07 12.14
N TYR A 452 -19.38 37.82 12.93
CA TYR A 452 -18.92 36.47 13.29
C TYR A 452 -19.65 35.95 14.54
N ARG A 453 -19.81 36.81 15.56
CA ARG A 453 -20.68 36.56 16.72
C ARG A 453 -22.12 36.31 16.28
N ALA A 454 -22.56 36.90 15.16
CA ALA A 454 -23.86 36.60 14.57
C ALA A 454 -24.01 35.18 14.00
N ILE A 455 -22.92 34.49 13.68
CA ILE A 455 -22.90 33.07 13.36
C ILE A 455 -22.82 32.25 14.65
N ILE A 456 -21.90 32.58 15.57
CA ILE A 456 -21.67 31.85 16.82
C ILE A 456 -22.93 31.79 17.73
N GLU A 457 -23.70 32.89 17.81
CA GLU A 457 -24.98 32.92 18.53
C GLU A 457 -26.17 32.35 17.73
N SER A 458 -25.99 31.81 16.53
CA SER A 458 -27.12 31.31 15.70
C SER A 458 -27.64 29.95 16.16
N SER A 459 -28.94 29.72 15.92
CA SER A 459 -29.58 28.42 16.09
C SER A 459 -29.88 27.76 14.73
N VAL A 460 -30.25 26.48 14.76
CA VAL A 460 -30.79 25.72 13.60
C VAL A 460 -32.02 26.37 12.94
N ALA A 461 -32.68 27.31 13.63
CA ALA A 461 -33.77 28.11 13.06
C ALA A 461 -33.25 29.27 12.20
N ASP A 462 -32.07 29.79 12.49
CA ASP A 462 -31.49 31.00 11.90
C ASP A 462 -30.67 30.69 10.64
N VAL A 463 -30.24 29.43 10.48
CA VAL A 463 -29.78 28.84 9.21
C VAL A 463 -30.88 28.94 8.15
N ALA A 464 -30.75 29.90 7.24
CA ALA A 464 -31.71 30.19 6.17
C ALA A 464 -31.47 29.36 4.90
N LEU A 465 -30.24 28.93 4.64
CA LEU A 465 -29.87 28.07 3.51
C LEU A 465 -28.56 27.34 3.83
N VAL A 466 -28.45 26.11 3.34
CA VAL A 466 -27.16 25.39 3.19
C VAL A 466 -27.08 24.84 1.77
N LEU A 467 -25.99 25.17 1.09
CA LEU A 467 -25.63 24.72 -0.26
C LEU A 467 -24.42 23.79 -0.21
N ARG A 468 -24.41 22.74 -1.02
CA ARG A 468 -23.22 21.93 -1.37
C ARG A 468 -23.04 21.99 -2.88
N GLY A 469 -21.95 22.57 -3.39
CA GLY A 469 -21.74 22.78 -4.84
C GLY A 469 -22.91 23.50 -5.52
N GLY A 470 -23.45 24.54 -4.87
CA GLY A 470 -24.68 25.23 -5.29
C GLY A 470 -26.00 24.45 -5.12
N GLN A 471 -25.96 23.16 -4.75
CA GLN A 471 -27.17 22.36 -4.52
C GLN A 471 -27.74 22.62 -3.13
N PRO A 472 -28.99 23.07 -2.99
CA PRO A 472 -29.58 23.37 -1.68
C PRO A 472 -29.89 22.05 -0.96
N LEU A 473 -29.39 21.88 0.26
CA LEU A 473 -29.64 20.71 1.11
C LEU A 473 -30.80 20.95 2.09
N TYR A 474 -30.81 22.13 2.70
CA TYR A 474 -31.73 22.57 3.74
C TYR A 474 -31.92 24.10 3.67
N GLY A 475 -33.08 24.62 4.10
CA GLY A 475 -33.29 26.07 4.21
C GLY A 475 -34.75 26.54 4.24
N ASP A 476 -34.93 27.87 4.14
CA ASP A 476 -36.24 28.53 4.06
C ASP A 476 -36.99 28.12 2.76
N PRO A 477 -38.31 27.84 2.81
CA PRO A 477 -39.02 27.28 1.67
C PRO A 477 -39.01 28.15 0.41
N ASN A 478 -39.00 29.48 0.53
CA ASN A 478 -38.96 30.37 -0.63
C ASN A 478 -37.59 30.36 -1.32
N ILE A 479 -36.51 30.19 -0.55
CA ILE A 479 -35.13 30.12 -1.07
C ILE A 479 -34.92 28.78 -1.78
N VAL A 480 -35.17 27.67 -1.08
CA VAL A 480 -35.01 26.31 -1.62
C VAL A 480 -35.94 26.05 -2.82
N SER A 481 -37.09 26.72 -2.92
CA SER A 481 -37.98 26.58 -4.09
C SER A 481 -37.61 27.45 -5.29
N ALA A 482 -36.76 28.47 -5.12
CA ALA A 482 -36.32 29.34 -6.21
C ALA A 482 -35.17 28.72 -7.01
N ILE A 483 -34.24 28.05 -6.33
CA ILE A 483 -33.14 27.30 -6.96
C ILE A 483 -33.72 26.08 -7.71
N PRO A 484 -33.42 25.88 -9.01
CA PRO A 484 -34.10 24.85 -9.81
C PRO A 484 -33.97 23.42 -9.26
N SER A 485 -32.78 23.05 -8.76
CA SER A 485 -32.52 21.73 -8.16
C SER A 485 -33.17 21.51 -6.79
N GLY A 486 -33.62 22.57 -6.11
CA GLY A 486 -34.44 22.49 -4.89
C GLY A 486 -35.94 22.24 -5.14
N LYS A 487 -36.35 22.11 -6.42
CA LYS A 487 -37.74 21.82 -6.81
C LYS A 487 -38.08 20.33 -6.84
N SER A 488 -37.08 19.45 -6.98
CA SER A 488 -37.25 18.00 -7.07
C SER A 488 -36.55 17.33 -5.89
N GLY A 489 -37.20 16.32 -5.30
CA GLY A 489 -36.66 15.55 -4.16
C GLY A 489 -36.52 16.31 -2.83
N CYS A 490 -37.03 17.54 -2.74
CA CYS A 490 -37.04 18.32 -1.50
C CYS A 490 -38.45 18.49 -0.92
N GLU A 491 -38.58 18.26 0.38
CA GLU A 491 -39.85 18.19 1.13
C GLU A 491 -39.93 19.31 2.18
N GLU A 492 -41.15 19.68 2.59
CA GLU A 492 -41.36 20.55 3.76
C GLU A 492 -41.24 19.72 5.06
N ILE A 493 -40.49 20.23 6.04
CA ILE A 493 -40.40 19.59 7.37
C ILE A 493 -41.75 19.77 8.09
N PRO A 494 -42.50 18.70 8.44
CA PRO A 494 -43.82 18.83 9.07
C PRO A 494 -43.74 19.50 10.44
N GLY A 495 -44.41 20.65 10.58
CA GLY A 495 -44.34 21.50 11.78
C GLY A 495 -43.22 22.55 11.75
N GLY A 496 -42.29 22.46 10.80
CA GLY A 496 -41.12 23.33 10.68
C GLY A 496 -40.05 23.05 11.73
N VAL A 497 -39.03 23.91 11.73
CA VAL A 497 -37.93 23.91 12.69
C VAL A 497 -38.11 25.13 13.58
N CYS A 498 -38.35 24.89 14.88
CA CYS A 498 -38.53 25.96 15.87
C CYS A 498 -39.61 26.98 15.48
N SER A 499 -40.74 26.49 14.94
CA SER A 499 -41.86 27.27 14.39
C SER A 499 -41.55 28.10 13.12
N LYS A 500 -40.32 28.11 12.60
CA LYS A 500 -40.02 28.61 11.26
C LYS A 500 -40.25 27.46 10.25
N PRO A 501 -40.94 27.69 9.11
CA PRO A 501 -41.07 26.66 8.08
C PRO A 501 -39.73 26.44 7.38
N LYS A 502 -39.41 25.20 7.01
CA LYS A 502 -38.15 24.81 6.34
C LYS A 502 -38.40 23.71 5.30
N ARG A 503 -37.53 23.61 4.29
CA ARG A 503 -37.44 22.49 3.34
C ARG A 503 -36.11 21.77 3.47
N VAL A 504 -36.09 20.49 3.10
CA VAL A 504 -34.93 19.58 3.16
C VAL A 504 -34.95 18.60 1.99
N CYS A 505 -33.79 18.25 1.43
CA CYS A 505 -33.65 17.52 0.17
C CYS A 505 -33.43 16.00 0.26
N VAL A 506 -33.96 15.35 1.32
CA VAL A 506 -33.72 13.92 1.61
C VAL A 506 -33.95 13.00 0.41
N PHE A 507 -35.03 13.17 -0.35
CA PHE A 507 -35.32 12.26 -1.47
C PHE A 507 -34.39 12.48 -2.68
N ARG A 508 -33.79 13.66 -2.82
CA ARG A 508 -32.77 13.92 -3.83
C ARG A 508 -31.43 13.28 -3.42
N GLU A 509 -31.03 13.47 -2.16
CA GLU A 509 -29.76 12.98 -1.62
C GLU A 509 -29.74 11.45 -1.41
N THR A 510 -30.83 10.85 -0.93
CA THR A 510 -30.82 9.45 -0.42
C THR A 510 -31.89 8.54 -1.03
N GLY A 511 -32.81 9.09 -1.83
CA GLY A 511 -33.97 8.36 -2.34
C GLY A 511 -35.03 7.99 -1.30
N MET A 512 -34.85 8.35 -0.02
CA MET A 512 -35.86 8.23 1.03
C MET A 512 -36.69 9.51 1.14
N THR A 513 -37.99 9.42 1.43
CA THR A 513 -38.74 10.62 1.85
C THR A 513 -38.39 11.02 3.28
N PHE A 514 -38.53 12.31 3.64
CA PHE A 514 -38.27 12.77 5.01
C PHE A 514 -39.14 12.02 6.04
N SER A 515 -40.37 11.66 5.64
CA SER A 515 -41.26 10.83 6.46
C SER A 515 -40.77 9.39 6.65
N GLN A 516 -40.03 8.80 5.70
CA GLN A 516 -39.42 7.48 5.86
C GLN A 516 -38.20 7.57 6.78
N LEU A 517 -37.29 8.52 6.52
CA LEU A 517 -36.09 8.73 7.33
C LEU A 517 -36.44 8.95 8.82
N MET A 518 -37.46 9.77 9.11
CA MET A 518 -38.00 9.96 10.46
C MET A 518 -38.61 8.68 11.06
N THR A 519 -39.23 7.83 10.24
CA THR A 519 -39.84 6.56 10.70
C THR A 519 -38.77 5.50 11.03
N GLU A 520 -37.65 5.52 10.33
CA GLU A 520 -36.51 4.63 10.57
C GLU A 520 -35.67 5.09 11.79
N ASN A 521 -35.74 6.37 12.16
CA ASN A 521 -35.00 6.99 13.27
C ASN A 521 -35.82 7.28 14.55
N THR A 522 -36.95 6.61 14.79
CA THR A 522 -37.83 6.94 15.95
C THR A 522 -37.24 6.64 17.33
N GLU A 523 -36.18 5.83 17.40
CA GLU A 523 -35.45 5.53 18.65
C GLU A 523 -34.05 6.18 18.68
N SER A 524 -33.64 6.87 17.60
CA SER A 524 -32.38 7.60 17.46
C SER A 524 -32.42 8.95 18.20
N TYR A 525 -31.26 9.50 18.54
CA TYR A 525 -31.17 10.85 19.09
C TYR A 525 -31.75 11.91 18.13
N GLY A 526 -32.43 12.91 18.71
CA GLY A 526 -33.29 13.86 18.00
C GLY A 526 -32.55 14.66 16.92
N LEU A 527 -33.25 14.96 15.81
CA LEU A 527 -32.67 15.66 14.67
C LEU A 527 -32.22 17.09 14.99
N PHE A 528 -32.98 17.80 15.83
CA PHE A 528 -32.70 19.17 16.23
C PHE A 528 -33.38 19.52 17.55
N PHE A 529 -32.86 20.55 18.22
CA PHE A 529 -33.45 21.16 19.42
C PHE A 529 -33.49 22.69 19.23
N CYS A 530 -34.47 23.35 19.85
CA CYS A 530 -34.72 24.79 19.69
C CYS A 530 -34.18 25.64 20.86
N ASP A 531 -34.06 25.01 22.02
CA ASP A 531 -33.28 25.44 23.16
C ASP A 531 -32.06 24.48 23.29
N THR A 532 -31.20 24.67 24.29
CA THR A 532 -30.17 23.67 24.65
C THR A 532 -30.79 22.26 24.80
N PRO A 533 -30.24 21.21 24.15
CA PRO A 533 -30.73 19.83 24.26
C PRO A 533 -30.81 19.31 25.70
N GLU A 534 -31.77 18.41 25.97
CA GLU A 534 -31.87 17.76 27.27
C GLU A 534 -30.70 16.80 27.49
N ASN A 535 -29.95 17.00 28.57
CA ASN A 535 -28.67 16.33 28.86
C ASN A 535 -27.58 16.61 27.81
N GLU A 536 -27.57 17.79 27.16
CA GLU A 536 -26.39 18.21 26.38
C GLU A 536 -25.11 18.09 27.24
N PRO A 537 -24.03 17.46 26.74
CA PRO A 537 -22.81 17.30 27.52
C PRO A 537 -22.17 18.65 27.89
N THR A 538 -21.41 18.71 28.98
CA THR A 538 -21.06 19.97 29.64
C THR A 538 -19.86 20.68 29.02
N CYS A 539 -19.93 22.02 28.93
CA CYS A 539 -18.81 22.91 28.63
C CYS A 539 -18.17 23.52 29.90
N ILE A 540 -18.73 23.26 31.09
CA ILE A 540 -18.11 23.65 32.37
C ILE A 540 -17.03 22.61 32.73
N PRO A 541 -15.74 22.98 32.81
CA PRO A 541 -14.69 22.12 33.32
C PRO A 541 -14.94 21.76 34.78
N MET A 542 -14.89 20.48 35.12
CA MET A 542 -15.03 20.02 36.51
C MET A 542 -14.42 18.63 36.69
N ARG A 543 -13.71 18.42 37.79
CA ARG A 543 -13.14 17.13 38.20
C ARG A 543 -13.38 16.92 39.71
N PRO A 544 -14.46 16.21 40.12
CA PRO A 544 -14.91 16.22 41.50
C PRO A 544 -13.90 15.68 42.52
N GLY A 545 -13.42 16.57 43.40
CA GLY A 545 -12.36 16.29 44.37
C GLY A 545 -11.03 16.93 44.00
N GLU A 546 -10.90 17.43 42.78
CA GLU A 546 -9.80 18.24 42.27
C GLU A 546 -10.29 19.69 42.15
N TYR A 547 -11.18 19.99 41.20
CA TYR A 547 -11.78 21.33 40.98
C TYR A 547 -13.24 21.29 40.50
N SER A 548 -13.92 22.43 40.55
CA SER A 548 -15.38 22.52 40.39
C SER A 548 -15.89 23.28 39.15
N GLY A 549 -15.08 24.16 38.55
CA GLY A 549 -15.53 25.06 37.49
C GLY A 549 -16.47 26.18 37.96
N GLU A 550 -16.63 26.38 39.27
CA GLU A 550 -17.42 27.47 39.85
C GLU A 550 -16.57 28.75 39.94
N ILE A 551 -16.60 29.57 38.89
CA ILE A 551 -15.97 30.91 38.86
C ILE A 551 -16.46 31.77 40.05
N THR A 552 -15.53 32.39 40.78
CA THR A 552 -15.79 33.24 41.96
C THR A 552 -15.05 34.59 41.89
N SER A 553 -14.96 35.31 43.01
CA SER A 553 -14.09 36.49 43.15
C SER A 553 -12.65 36.17 43.58
N ASP A 554 -12.42 34.93 44.01
CA ASP A 554 -11.19 34.49 44.69
C ASP A 554 -10.40 33.47 43.85
N ASP A 555 -11.02 33.01 42.76
CA ASP A 555 -10.65 32.01 41.74
C ASP A 555 -11.51 32.43 40.51
N SER A 556 -10.89 32.96 39.44
CA SER A 556 -11.62 33.73 38.39
C SER A 556 -12.01 32.93 37.14
N ASP A 557 -11.37 31.79 36.90
CA ASP A 557 -11.63 30.88 35.77
C ASP A 557 -12.13 29.49 36.23
N GLY A 558 -12.16 29.20 37.53
CA GLY A 558 -12.72 27.97 38.08
C GLY A 558 -11.78 26.77 38.05
N ASP A 559 -10.47 26.97 37.81
CA ASP A 559 -9.45 25.91 37.84
C ASP A 559 -9.24 25.30 39.24
N GLY A 560 -9.68 26.00 40.30
CA GLY A 560 -9.61 25.56 41.70
C GLY A 560 -8.41 26.11 42.49
N ILE A 561 -7.52 26.85 41.85
CA ILE A 561 -6.40 27.58 42.45
C ILE A 561 -6.84 29.03 42.73
N PRO A 562 -6.64 29.56 43.94
CA PRO A 562 -7.01 30.95 44.21
C PRO A 562 -6.08 31.96 43.52
N ASN A 563 -6.66 32.97 42.87
CA ASN A 563 -6.08 34.13 42.15
C ASN A 563 -4.80 34.78 42.73
N ALA A 564 -4.47 34.52 43.99
CA ALA A 564 -3.35 35.10 44.72
C ALA A 564 -2.12 34.18 44.83
N ILE A 565 -2.20 32.93 44.34
CA ILE A 565 -1.12 31.94 44.26
C ILE A 565 -1.09 31.19 42.91
N ASP A 566 -1.89 31.66 41.98
CA ASP A 566 -2.18 31.10 40.66
C ASP A 566 -1.24 31.75 39.61
N ASN A 567 -0.69 30.97 38.68
CA ASN A 567 0.20 31.46 37.62
C ASN A 567 -0.52 31.91 36.34
N CYS A 568 -1.82 31.63 36.18
CA CYS A 568 -2.67 32.16 35.10
C CYS A 568 -4.07 32.62 35.59
N PRO A 569 -4.20 33.66 36.44
CA PRO A 569 -5.44 33.99 37.20
C PRO A 569 -6.73 34.38 36.45
N ASN A 570 -6.82 34.13 35.15
CA ASN A 570 -8.01 34.32 34.30
C ASN A 570 -8.05 33.31 33.13
N ILE A 571 -7.11 32.35 33.03
CA ILE A 571 -7.02 31.36 31.96
C ILE A 571 -6.82 29.97 32.57
N PHE A 572 -7.93 29.24 32.63
CA PHE A 572 -8.08 27.90 33.21
C PHE A 572 -6.95 26.94 32.81
N ASN A 573 -6.06 26.63 33.76
CA ASN A 573 -4.88 25.77 33.56
C ASN A 573 -4.64 24.78 34.72
N PRO A 574 -5.66 24.05 35.21
CA PRO A 574 -5.60 23.36 36.49
C PRO A 574 -4.57 22.23 36.49
N PRO A 575 -3.97 21.93 37.66
CA PRO A 575 -2.89 20.94 37.76
C PRO A 575 -3.23 19.57 37.17
N ARG A 576 -2.53 19.17 36.10
CA ARG A 576 -2.75 17.88 35.39
C ARG A 576 -1.75 16.80 35.86
N PRO A 577 -2.09 15.50 35.75
CA PRO A 577 -1.15 14.40 36.01
C PRO A 577 0.12 14.41 35.13
N VAL A 578 0.03 14.96 33.91
CA VAL A 578 1.18 15.15 33.01
C VAL A 578 2.13 16.25 33.50
N ASP A 579 1.62 17.29 34.16
CA ASP A 579 2.38 18.40 34.74
C ASP A 579 2.73 18.14 36.22
N ASN A 580 2.88 16.87 36.61
CA ASN A 580 3.19 16.40 37.96
C ASN A 580 2.21 16.85 39.07
N PHE A 581 0.98 17.25 38.71
CA PHE A 581 -0.01 17.87 39.60
C PHE A 581 0.40 19.25 40.16
N GLU A 582 1.13 20.03 39.36
CA GLU A 582 1.33 21.49 39.55
C GLU A 582 0.74 22.23 38.32
N GLN A 583 0.50 23.55 38.40
CA GLN A 583 0.16 24.35 37.20
C GLN A 583 1.40 24.41 36.31
N ALA A 584 1.24 24.32 34.98
CA ALA A 584 2.38 24.32 34.06
C ALA A 584 3.07 25.70 34.01
N ASP A 585 4.40 25.69 34.12
CA ASP A 585 5.36 26.80 34.06
C ASP A 585 6.68 26.15 33.61
N ALA A 586 6.89 26.07 32.30
CA ALA A 586 7.92 25.21 31.71
C ALA A 586 9.34 25.81 31.71
N ASP A 587 9.46 27.13 31.84
CA ASP A 587 10.75 27.84 31.87
C ASP A 587 11.12 28.45 33.24
N GLY A 588 10.14 28.63 34.14
CA GLY A 588 10.33 29.07 35.52
C GLY A 588 10.30 30.59 35.73
N ASP A 589 9.74 31.37 34.80
CA ASP A 589 9.50 32.81 34.97
C ASP A 589 8.44 33.11 36.06
N GLY A 590 7.40 32.27 36.16
CA GLY A 590 6.30 32.39 37.13
C GLY A 590 4.94 32.79 36.53
N VAL A 591 4.84 33.02 35.22
CA VAL A 591 3.62 32.97 34.41
C VAL A 591 3.42 31.54 33.92
N GLY A 592 2.17 31.08 33.78
CA GLY A 592 1.91 29.71 33.32
C GLY A 592 1.83 29.54 31.81
N ASP A 593 2.18 28.36 31.30
CA ASP A 593 2.19 27.99 29.87
C ASP A 593 0.89 28.37 29.12
N ALA A 594 -0.25 28.34 29.82
CA ALA A 594 -1.57 28.59 29.26
C ALA A 594 -1.88 30.09 29.01
N CYS A 595 -1.13 31.01 29.61
CA CYS A 595 -1.33 32.45 29.54
C CYS A 595 -0.08 33.24 29.12
N ASP A 596 1.10 32.64 29.15
CA ASP A 596 2.36 33.24 28.70
C ASP A 596 2.42 33.37 27.15
N PRO A 597 2.82 34.54 26.60
CA PRO A 597 3.26 34.69 25.21
C PRO A 597 4.50 33.89 24.81
N CYS A 598 5.35 33.47 25.75
CA CYS A 598 6.69 32.95 25.50
C CYS A 598 7.06 31.66 26.27
N PRO A 599 6.22 30.60 26.31
CA PRO A 599 6.22 29.52 27.32
C PRO A 599 7.41 28.54 27.29
N LEU A 600 8.56 28.95 26.74
CA LEU A 600 9.82 28.23 26.64
C LEU A 600 11.04 29.19 26.77
N ASN A 601 10.86 30.46 27.20
CA ASN A 601 11.91 31.48 27.21
C ASN A 601 11.70 32.59 28.31
N PRO A 602 12.28 32.42 29.51
CA PRO A 602 11.93 33.20 30.72
C PRO A 602 12.56 34.60 30.77
N ASP A 603 13.25 35.00 29.70
CA ASP A 603 13.91 36.32 29.57
C ASP A 603 13.08 37.29 28.68
N THR A 604 11.91 36.90 28.17
CA THR A 604 11.06 37.74 27.29
C THR A 604 9.55 37.47 27.46
N THR A 605 8.74 38.50 27.26
CA THR A 605 7.26 38.42 27.14
C THR A 605 6.78 38.86 25.74
N THR A 606 7.72 38.99 24.80
CA THR A 606 7.48 39.28 23.39
C THR A 606 8.16 38.21 22.53
N CYS A 607 7.35 37.37 21.90
CA CYS A 607 7.76 36.36 20.95
C CYS A 607 6.96 36.58 19.67
N THR A 608 7.58 36.38 18.50
CA THR A 608 6.83 36.32 17.23
C THR A 608 6.00 35.05 17.23
N THR A 609 4.73 35.18 17.59
CA THR A 609 3.71 34.14 17.42
C THR A 609 3.57 33.87 15.92
N PRO A 610 3.82 32.64 15.42
CA PRO A 610 3.51 32.32 14.02
C PRO A 610 2.02 32.55 13.78
N ASN A 611 1.67 33.28 12.73
CA ASN A 611 0.27 33.56 12.45
C ASN A 611 -0.36 32.32 11.78
N PRO A 612 -1.36 31.65 12.36
CA PRO A 612 -2.00 30.51 11.71
C PRO A 612 -2.72 30.90 10.40
N ASP A 613 -3.01 32.19 10.19
CA ASP A 613 -3.52 32.72 8.92
C ASP A 613 -2.45 33.06 7.87
N ASP A 614 -1.15 33.11 8.22
CA ASP A 614 -0.03 33.53 7.37
C ASP A 614 1.18 32.68 7.81
N ARG A 615 1.17 31.43 7.34
CA ARG A 615 1.96 30.33 7.93
C ARG A 615 3.47 30.51 7.73
N ASP A 616 3.87 31.12 6.63
CA ASP A 616 5.26 31.28 6.23
C ASP A 616 5.82 32.71 6.49
N GLY A 617 4.95 33.66 6.84
CA GLY A 617 5.29 35.02 7.25
C GLY A 617 5.52 35.99 6.10
N ASP A 618 4.97 35.73 4.91
CA ASP A 618 5.15 36.56 3.72
C ASP A 618 4.25 37.83 3.70
N THR A 619 3.25 37.90 4.58
CA THR A 619 2.18 38.94 4.72
C THR A 619 0.94 38.81 3.82
N ILE A 620 0.79 37.71 3.08
CA ILE A 620 -0.43 37.30 2.38
C ILE A 620 -1.11 36.19 3.20
N PRO A 621 -2.39 36.34 3.60
CA PRO A 621 -3.07 35.27 4.32
C PRO A 621 -3.29 34.02 3.47
N ASN A 622 -3.15 32.82 4.05
CA ASN A 622 -3.26 31.49 3.43
C ASN A 622 -4.48 31.34 2.49
N SER A 623 -5.62 31.99 2.77
CA SER A 623 -6.81 32.00 1.90
C SER A 623 -6.64 32.80 0.61
N SER A 624 -5.85 33.86 0.63
CA SER A 624 -5.56 34.72 -0.53
C SER A 624 -4.27 34.31 -1.25
N ASP A 625 -3.43 33.55 -0.57
CA ASP A 625 -2.16 33.03 -1.03
C ASP A 625 -2.30 31.89 -2.06
N ASN A 626 -1.31 31.80 -2.94
CA ASN A 626 -1.08 30.73 -3.91
C ASN A 626 0.13 29.82 -3.58
N CYS A 627 0.91 30.13 -2.54
CA CYS A 627 1.93 29.24 -1.94
C CYS A 627 1.96 29.29 -0.38
N PRO A 628 0.93 28.78 0.35
CA PRO A 628 0.81 28.86 1.83
C PRO A 628 1.90 28.21 2.70
N GLY A 629 3.10 27.96 2.18
CA GLY A 629 4.27 27.45 2.91
C GLY A 629 5.63 27.86 2.30
N ASP A 630 5.66 28.68 1.25
CA ASP A 630 6.87 29.06 0.49
C ASP A 630 6.85 30.58 0.15
N PRO A 631 7.45 31.46 0.98
CA PRO A 631 7.17 32.90 0.99
C PRO A 631 7.33 33.60 -0.37
N ASN A 632 6.21 34.09 -0.93
CA ASN A 632 6.16 34.73 -2.24
C ASN A 632 5.32 36.03 -2.32
N PRO A 633 5.74 37.17 -1.69
CA PRO A 633 4.87 38.36 -1.55
C PRO A 633 4.53 39.12 -2.84
N GLY A 634 5.00 38.63 -3.99
CA GLY A 634 4.60 39.09 -5.32
C GLY A 634 3.42 38.32 -5.91
N GLN A 635 3.07 37.15 -5.36
CA GLN A 635 1.98 36.27 -5.78
C GLN A 635 2.04 35.95 -7.28
N GLU A 636 3.24 35.75 -7.81
CA GLU A 636 3.46 35.32 -9.19
C GLU A 636 2.87 33.92 -9.44
N ASP A 637 1.89 33.84 -10.33
CA ASP A 637 1.32 32.63 -10.95
C ASP A 637 1.46 32.82 -12.48
N THR A 638 2.46 32.18 -13.08
CA THR A 638 2.86 32.46 -14.48
C THR A 638 1.96 31.76 -15.52
N ASP A 639 1.32 30.63 -15.20
CA ASP A 639 0.47 29.89 -16.15
C ASP A 639 -1.05 29.99 -15.87
N GLY A 640 -1.43 30.38 -14.66
CA GLY A 640 -2.78 30.73 -14.23
C GLY A 640 -3.52 29.64 -13.45
N ASP A 641 -2.87 28.54 -13.04
CA ASP A 641 -3.52 27.39 -12.43
C ASP A 641 -3.97 27.58 -10.97
N GLY A 642 -3.42 28.56 -10.27
CA GLY A 642 -3.74 28.91 -8.88
C GLY A 642 -2.69 28.52 -7.84
N LYS A 643 -1.58 27.89 -8.24
CA LYS A 643 -0.32 27.84 -7.47
C LYS A 643 0.55 29.06 -7.77
N GLY A 644 1.53 29.33 -6.92
CA GLY A 644 2.58 30.31 -7.19
C GLY A 644 3.86 29.70 -7.75
N ASP A 645 4.62 30.51 -8.49
CA ASP A 645 5.92 30.19 -9.09
C ASP A 645 7.01 29.78 -8.07
N ALA A 646 6.74 29.90 -6.77
CA ALA A 646 7.65 29.58 -5.67
C ALA A 646 7.52 28.12 -5.18
N CYS A 647 6.29 27.67 -4.92
CA CYS A 647 5.95 26.33 -4.46
C CYS A 647 5.68 25.36 -5.61
N ASP A 648 5.39 25.85 -6.83
CA ASP A 648 5.16 24.96 -7.95
C ASP A 648 6.45 24.34 -8.53
N GLU A 649 6.37 23.04 -8.80
CA GLU A 649 7.44 22.24 -9.36
C GLU A 649 7.67 22.46 -10.87
N CYS A 650 6.74 23.11 -11.59
CA CYS A 650 6.76 23.34 -13.04
C CYS A 650 6.03 24.63 -13.50
N PRO A 651 6.45 25.86 -13.12
CA PRO A 651 5.66 27.12 -13.22
C PRO A 651 5.35 27.70 -14.62
N LEU A 652 5.16 26.84 -15.62
CA LEU A 652 4.89 27.15 -17.03
C LEU A 652 3.88 26.16 -17.64
N ASP A 653 3.46 25.11 -16.93
CA ASP A 653 2.73 23.93 -17.42
C ASP A 653 1.67 23.44 -16.39
N PRO A 654 0.43 23.96 -16.43
CA PRO A 654 -0.58 23.91 -15.35
C PRO A 654 -0.82 22.55 -14.67
N ASN A 655 -0.83 22.54 -13.33
CA ASN A 655 -0.94 21.37 -12.46
C ASN A 655 -1.72 21.67 -11.14
N PRO A 656 -3.00 22.09 -11.18
CA PRO A 656 -3.67 22.72 -10.03
C PRO A 656 -3.98 21.75 -8.89
N GLY A 657 -4.04 22.29 -7.66
CA GLY A 657 -4.18 21.52 -6.42
C GLY A 657 -3.01 20.54 -6.24
N ASN A 658 -3.25 19.37 -5.64
CA ASN A 658 -2.22 18.34 -5.45
C ASN A 658 -1.85 17.56 -6.75
N SER A 659 -2.04 18.16 -7.93
CA SER A 659 -1.67 17.56 -9.21
C SER A 659 -0.15 17.60 -9.44
N ALA A 660 0.42 16.45 -9.79
CA ALA A 660 1.83 16.34 -10.18
C ALA A 660 2.07 16.89 -11.60
N CYS A 661 3.26 17.46 -11.80
CA CYS A 661 3.66 18.14 -13.03
C CYS A 661 3.48 17.30 -14.32
N PRO A 662 2.88 17.88 -15.39
CA PRO A 662 2.93 17.32 -16.73
C PRO A 662 4.37 17.10 -17.20
N ALA A 663 4.63 15.93 -17.79
CA ALA A 663 5.95 15.61 -18.36
C ALA A 663 5.82 14.85 -19.68
N SER A 664 6.78 15.06 -20.58
CA SER A 664 6.93 14.18 -21.75
C SER A 664 7.76 12.94 -21.39
N ILE A 665 7.49 11.83 -22.08
CA ILE A 665 8.31 10.62 -21.92
C ILE A 665 9.76 10.88 -22.33
N TYR A 666 10.01 11.81 -23.27
CA TYR A 666 11.38 12.20 -23.64
C TYR A 666 12.17 12.77 -22.47
N ASP A 667 11.61 13.71 -21.72
CA ASP A 667 12.32 14.41 -20.64
C ASP A 667 12.67 13.45 -19.48
N VAL A 668 11.76 12.53 -19.17
CA VAL A 668 11.97 11.44 -18.21
C VAL A 668 13.06 10.47 -18.71
N LYS A 669 12.98 10.01 -19.96
CA LYS A 669 13.92 9.02 -20.53
C LYS A 669 15.30 9.59 -20.88
N GLN A 670 15.42 10.91 -21.06
CA GLN A 670 16.69 11.62 -21.24
C GLN A 670 17.30 12.12 -19.91
N GLY A 671 16.58 12.00 -18.80
CA GLY A 671 17.05 12.47 -17.48
C GLY A 671 17.11 13.99 -17.34
N ILE A 672 16.25 14.70 -18.09
CA ILE A 672 16.03 16.14 -17.94
C ILE A 672 15.25 16.39 -16.64
N ILE A 673 14.24 15.56 -16.37
CA ILE A 673 13.60 15.47 -15.05
C ILE A 673 14.34 14.39 -14.23
N PRO A 674 14.79 14.69 -12.99
CA PRO A 674 15.57 13.75 -12.20
C PRO A 674 14.73 12.60 -11.62
N VAL A 675 15.40 11.47 -11.38
CA VAL A 675 14.87 10.31 -10.65
C VAL A 675 14.45 10.75 -9.24
N GLY A 676 13.27 10.29 -8.79
CA GLY A 676 12.68 10.63 -7.49
C GLY A 676 11.51 11.62 -7.56
N ARG A 677 11.36 12.39 -8.64
CA ARG A 677 10.23 13.31 -8.85
C ARG A 677 8.95 12.57 -9.23
N VAL A 678 7.80 13.11 -8.84
CA VAL A 678 6.48 12.65 -9.28
C VAL A 678 6.09 13.40 -10.56
N VAL A 679 5.55 12.70 -11.55
CA VAL A 679 5.14 13.28 -12.83
C VAL A 679 3.84 12.66 -13.34
N GLN A 680 3.10 13.42 -14.14
CA GLN A 680 2.02 12.90 -14.98
C GLN A 680 2.50 12.78 -16.43
N ILE A 681 2.50 11.56 -16.99
CA ILE A 681 2.91 11.30 -18.38
C ILE A 681 1.77 10.72 -19.22
N SER A 682 1.77 11.04 -20.52
CA SER A 682 0.76 10.61 -21.50
C SER A 682 1.33 9.65 -22.56
N GLY A 683 0.53 8.71 -23.07
CA GLY A 683 0.93 7.87 -24.20
C GLY A 683 0.01 6.67 -24.48
N VAL A 684 0.24 5.99 -25.60
CA VAL A 684 -0.53 4.79 -25.99
C VAL A 684 0.17 3.51 -25.54
N VAL A 685 -0.60 2.58 -24.96
CA VAL A 685 -0.11 1.33 -24.40
C VAL A 685 0.28 0.34 -25.50
N THR A 686 1.56 -0.06 -25.53
CA THR A 686 2.17 -0.87 -26.60
C THR A 686 2.30 -2.37 -26.27
N GLY A 687 2.16 -2.74 -25.00
CA GLY A 687 2.17 -4.12 -24.51
C GLY A 687 1.89 -4.20 -23.01
N VAL A 688 1.20 -5.26 -22.56
CA VAL A 688 0.69 -5.41 -21.19
C VAL A 688 1.14 -6.74 -20.58
N SER A 689 1.62 -6.69 -19.34
CA SER A 689 2.05 -7.82 -18.51
C SER A 689 1.51 -7.59 -17.09
N THR A 690 0.20 -7.82 -16.96
CA THR A 690 -0.65 -7.34 -15.85
C THR A 690 -0.07 -7.60 -14.46
N PRO A 691 -0.01 -6.61 -13.55
CA PRO A 691 -0.56 -5.25 -13.68
C PRO A 691 0.38 -4.22 -14.35
N ARG A 692 1.56 -4.63 -14.85
CA ARG A 692 2.49 -3.71 -15.53
C ARG A 692 2.17 -3.58 -17.01
N PHE A 693 2.66 -2.50 -17.62
CA PHE A 693 2.54 -2.28 -19.06
C PHE A 693 3.66 -1.36 -19.57
N PHE A 694 3.78 -1.29 -20.88
CA PHE A 694 4.61 -0.32 -21.58
C PHE A 694 3.70 0.65 -22.34
N MET A 695 4.09 1.92 -22.38
CA MET A 695 3.45 2.96 -23.16
C MET A 695 4.48 3.74 -23.99
N GLN A 696 4.05 4.25 -25.13
CA GLN A 696 4.90 4.98 -26.06
C GLN A 696 4.13 6.19 -26.63
N ILE A 697 4.82 7.29 -26.92
CA ILE A 697 4.23 8.46 -27.58
C ILE A 697 3.71 8.07 -28.97
N PRO A 698 2.46 8.40 -29.34
CA PRO A 698 1.88 8.17 -30.68
C PRO A 698 2.74 8.76 -31.80
N GLU A 699 2.80 8.11 -32.97
CA GLU A 699 3.64 8.55 -34.12
C GLU A 699 3.39 10.01 -34.54
N VAL A 700 2.15 10.51 -34.36
CA VAL A 700 1.73 11.88 -34.72
C VAL A 700 2.11 12.94 -33.67
N GLU A 701 2.52 12.52 -32.48
CA GLU A 701 2.91 13.36 -31.33
C GLU A 701 4.42 13.26 -31.04
N GLN A 702 5.15 12.38 -31.74
CA GLN A 702 6.59 12.23 -31.57
C GLN A 702 7.36 13.47 -32.05
N ASP A 703 8.41 13.86 -31.31
CA ASP A 703 9.26 14.99 -31.67
C ASP A 703 9.92 14.81 -33.05
N THR A 704 10.07 15.92 -33.75
CA THR A 704 10.57 15.99 -35.12
C THR A 704 12.07 15.72 -35.27
N VAL A 705 12.84 15.67 -34.16
CA VAL A 705 14.29 15.41 -34.13
C VAL A 705 14.61 14.04 -33.52
N LEU A 706 13.98 13.71 -32.38
CA LEU A 706 14.14 12.43 -31.69
C LEU A 706 13.32 11.29 -32.34
N GLY A 707 12.11 11.60 -32.82
CA GLY A 707 11.15 10.62 -33.31
C GLY A 707 10.85 9.57 -32.24
N ALA A 708 11.04 8.29 -32.59
CA ALA A 708 10.81 7.20 -31.65
C ALA A 708 11.89 7.06 -30.56
N ARG A 709 13.04 7.76 -30.65
CA ARG A 709 14.10 7.69 -29.64
C ARG A 709 13.62 8.29 -28.31
N PHE A 710 13.78 7.58 -27.20
CA PHE A 710 13.32 7.97 -25.87
C PHE A 710 11.79 8.16 -25.78
N SER A 711 11.02 7.66 -26.75
CA SER A 711 9.55 7.84 -26.80
C SER A 711 8.75 6.81 -25.98
N GLY A 712 9.41 5.81 -25.36
CA GLY A 712 8.77 4.69 -24.69
C GLY A 712 9.23 4.50 -23.24
N ILE A 713 8.32 4.00 -22.39
CA ILE A 713 8.58 3.80 -20.97
C ILE A 713 7.80 2.61 -20.42
N TYR A 714 8.31 2.07 -19.31
CA TYR A 714 7.69 0.99 -18.55
C TYR A 714 6.99 1.54 -17.32
N ILE A 715 5.77 1.05 -17.06
CA ILE A 715 4.96 1.42 -15.91
C ILE A 715 4.91 0.23 -14.94
N TYR A 716 5.54 0.40 -13.79
CA TYR A 716 5.58 -0.59 -12.72
C TYR A 716 4.43 -0.37 -11.74
N VAL A 717 3.45 -1.28 -11.81
CA VAL A 717 2.48 -1.52 -10.74
C VAL A 717 2.92 -2.79 -9.98
N PRO A 718 2.93 -2.80 -8.63
CA PRO A 718 3.19 -4.01 -7.84
C PRO A 718 2.07 -5.03 -8.06
N SER A 719 2.38 -6.34 -7.96
CA SER A 719 1.42 -7.42 -8.25
C SER A 719 0.16 -7.39 -7.36
N SER A 720 0.23 -6.74 -6.20
CA SER A 720 -0.89 -6.52 -5.28
C SER A 720 -1.89 -5.46 -5.72
N ASN A 721 -1.49 -4.52 -6.60
CA ASN A 721 -2.26 -3.35 -7.03
C ASN A 721 -3.06 -2.69 -5.88
N PRO A 722 -2.39 -2.16 -4.83
CA PRO A 722 -3.03 -1.81 -3.57
C PRO A 722 -4.07 -0.68 -3.67
N LEU A 723 -3.93 0.20 -4.66
CA LEU A 723 -4.88 1.28 -4.96
C LEU A 723 -6.01 0.85 -5.92
N GLY A 724 -6.11 -0.44 -6.28
CA GLY A 724 -7.18 -0.98 -7.13
C GLY A 724 -7.19 -0.47 -8.57
N LEU A 725 -6.08 0.11 -9.06
CA LEU A 725 -5.98 0.84 -10.33
C LEU A 725 -6.49 0.03 -11.53
N GLN A 726 -7.23 0.68 -12.43
CA GLN A 726 -7.68 0.07 -13.68
C GLN A 726 -6.53 -0.08 -14.67
N ILE A 727 -6.00 -1.30 -14.79
CA ILE A 727 -4.90 -1.60 -15.71
C ILE A 727 -5.38 -1.56 -17.17
N PRO A 728 -4.71 -0.79 -18.06
CA PRO A 728 -5.14 -0.59 -19.44
C PRO A 728 -4.81 -1.75 -20.39
N GLN A 729 -5.35 -1.71 -21.61
CA GLN A 729 -5.13 -2.71 -22.67
C GLN A 729 -4.24 -2.16 -23.81
N GLU A 730 -3.69 -3.05 -24.65
CA GLU A 730 -2.92 -2.63 -25.84
C GLU A 730 -3.77 -1.76 -26.77
N GLY A 731 -3.31 -0.53 -27.05
CA GLY A 731 -4.03 0.48 -27.82
C GLY A 731 -4.85 1.47 -26.98
N ASP A 732 -4.91 1.33 -25.66
CA ASP A 732 -5.48 2.39 -24.81
C ASP A 732 -4.53 3.59 -24.74
N MET A 733 -5.07 4.80 -24.80
CA MET A 733 -4.36 6.05 -24.52
C MET A 733 -4.58 6.40 -23.04
N VAL A 734 -3.50 6.62 -22.31
CA VAL A 734 -3.55 6.83 -20.86
C VAL A 734 -2.73 8.02 -20.40
N ASN A 735 -3.20 8.67 -19.33
CA ASN A 735 -2.34 9.45 -18.44
C ASN A 735 -2.00 8.59 -17.22
N VAL A 736 -0.75 8.67 -16.76
CA VAL A 736 -0.24 7.93 -15.60
C VAL A 736 0.49 8.91 -14.69
N THR A 737 0.09 8.96 -13.41
CA THR A 737 0.78 9.74 -12.37
C THR A 737 1.60 8.81 -11.49
N GLY A 738 2.88 9.11 -11.27
CA GLY A 738 3.74 8.33 -10.38
C GLY A 738 5.19 8.83 -10.33
N THR A 739 6.02 8.18 -9.51
CA THR A 739 7.42 8.57 -9.29
C THR A 739 8.36 7.99 -10.35
N ILE A 740 9.26 8.83 -10.90
CA ILE A 740 10.35 8.38 -11.77
C ILE A 740 11.34 7.54 -10.95
N GLN A 741 11.60 6.29 -11.36
CA GLN A 741 12.58 5.41 -10.71
C GLN A 741 13.57 4.80 -11.71
N ASN A 742 14.80 4.61 -11.23
CA ASN A 742 15.82 3.80 -11.88
C ASN A 742 15.89 2.44 -11.17
N TRP A 743 15.30 1.40 -11.77
CA TRP A 743 15.25 0.06 -11.20
C TRP A 743 16.27 -0.84 -11.91
N TYR A 744 17.41 -1.11 -11.24
CA TYR A 744 18.54 -1.88 -11.79
C TYR A 744 19.04 -1.41 -13.17
N GLY A 745 18.93 -0.13 -13.49
CA GLY A 745 19.33 0.46 -14.77
C GLY A 745 18.18 0.73 -15.75
N GLN A 746 16.98 0.18 -15.52
CA GLN A 746 15.78 0.48 -16.31
C GLN A 746 15.13 1.78 -15.77
N ILE A 747 14.88 2.76 -16.65
CA ILE A 747 14.11 3.96 -16.27
C ILE A 747 12.61 3.69 -16.49
N GLN A 748 11.85 3.75 -15.39
CA GLN A 748 10.43 3.41 -15.31
C GLN A 748 9.65 4.41 -14.44
N ILE A 749 8.32 4.40 -14.53
CA ILE A 749 7.47 5.00 -13.50
C ILE A 749 7.09 3.90 -12.50
N SER A 750 7.25 4.21 -11.22
CA SER A 750 6.85 3.41 -10.06
C SER A 750 5.88 4.22 -9.19
N ASN A 751 5.45 3.66 -8.04
CA ASN A 751 4.58 4.35 -7.07
C ASN A 751 3.38 5.03 -7.76
N VAL A 752 2.77 4.33 -8.72
CA VAL A 752 1.70 4.87 -9.55
C VAL A 752 0.50 5.14 -8.66
N THR A 753 0.09 6.41 -8.56
CA THR A 753 -1.06 6.85 -7.78
C THR A 753 -2.33 6.88 -8.62
N SER A 754 -2.22 7.17 -9.92
CA SER A 754 -3.36 7.27 -10.83
C SER A 754 -3.06 6.74 -12.23
N ILE A 755 -4.07 6.12 -12.86
CA ILE A 755 -4.09 5.75 -14.28
C ILE A 755 -5.46 6.16 -14.83
N VAL A 756 -5.48 7.14 -15.73
CA VAL A 756 -6.69 7.64 -16.38
C VAL A 756 -6.70 7.20 -17.84
N ILE A 757 -7.66 6.36 -18.23
CA ILE A 757 -7.82 5.93 -19.63
C ILE A 757 -8.60 6.99 -20.41
N LEU A 758 -7.92 7.70 -21.31
CA LEU A 758 -8.49 8.77 -22.12
C LEU A 758 -9.28 8.25 -23.32
N SER A 759 -8.81 7.18 -23.96
CA SER A 759 -9.49 6.55 -25.10
C SER A 759 -9.00 5.12 -25.36
N HIS A 760 -9.80 4.33 -26.08
CA HIS A 760 -9.51 2.93 -26.40
C HIS A 760 -9.20 2.71 -27.88
N SER A 761 -8.45 1.64 -28.18
CA SER A 761 -8.22 1.13 -29.56
C SER A 761 -7.53 2.11 -30.52
N ASN A 762 -6.63 2.94 -30.00
CA ASN A 762 -5.76 3.83 -30.76
C ASN A 762 -4.72 3.05 -31.58
N PRO A 763 -4.23 3.60 -32.71
CA PRO A 763 -3.16 2.98 -33.49
C PRO A 763 -1.84 3.01 -32.71
N LEU A 764 -1.17 1.86 -32.60
CA LEU A 764 0.18 1.78 -32.03
C LEU A 764 1.20 2.47 -32.95
N PRO A 765 2.30 3.04 -32.40
CA PRO A 765 3.42 3.52 -33.22
C PRO A 765 4.00 2.39 -34.09
N PRO A 766 4.44 2.69 -35.32
CA PRO A 766 5.08 1.69 -36.17
C PRO A 766 6.45 1.30 -35.58
N PRO A 767 6.82 0.00 -35.59
CA PRO A 767 8.07 -0.45 -35.01
C PRO A 767 9.28 0.04 -35.81
N VAL A 768 10.29 0.59 -35.14
CA VAL A 768 11.50 1.10 -35.78
C VAL A 768 12.44 -0.01 -36.23
N PHE A 769 13.08 0.14 -37.38
CA PHE A 769 14.06 -0.81 -37.89
C PHE A 769 15.44 -0.54 -37.29
N ALA A 770 16.04 -1.57 -36.69
CA ALA A 770 17.39 -1.51 -36.12
C ALA A 770 18.21 -2.76 -36.50
N ASN A 771 19.54 -2.66 -36.48
CA ASN A 771 20.39 -3.84 -36.44
C ASN A 771 20.34 -4.45 -35.03
N PRO A 772 20.23 -5.78 -34.87
CA PRO A 772 20.31 -6.44 -33.57
C PRO A 772 21.43 -5.90 -32.66
N CYS A 773 22.64 -5.67 -33.19
CA CYS A 773 23.78 -5.26 -32.37
C CYS A 773 23.83 -3.74 -32.07
N GLU A 774 22.91 -2.95 -32.62
CA GLU A 774 22.74 -1.53 -32.24
C GLU A 774 21.83 -1.41 -31.01
N VAL A 775 20.92 -2.38 -30.79
CA VAL A 775 19.94 -2.38 -29.68
C VAL A 775 20.24 -3.40 -28.58
N SER A 776 21.19 -4.31 -28.78
CA SER A 776 21.72 -5.19 -27.73
C SER A 776 22.45 -4.41 -26.63
N THR A 777 22.67 -5.04 -25.48
CA THR A 777 23.39 -4.48 -24.31
C THR A 777 24.67 -3.76 -24.70
N GLY A 778 24.76 -2.44 -24.42
CA GLY A 778 25.92 -1.60 -24.78
C GLY A 778 25.99 -1.16 -26.25
N GLY A 779 24.97 -1.46 -27.05
CA GLY A 779 24.80 -0.98 -28.42
C GLY A 779 24.38 0.50 -28.48
N THR A 780 24.65 1.15 -29.61
CA THR A 780 24.50 2.61 -29.79
C THR A 780 23.06 3.15 -29.78
N LEU A 781 22.05 2.27 -29.70
CA LEU A 781 20.63 2.60 -29.65
C LEU A 781 19.90 1.83 -28.53
N SER A 782 20.63 1.13 -27.64
CA SER A 782 20.01 0.29 -26.61
C SER A 782 19.29 1.10 -25.52
N GLN A 783 19.78 2.32 -25.24
CA GLN A 783 19.10 3.31 -24.39
C GLN A 783 18.05 4.09 -25.18
N ASP A 784 18.40 4.60 -26.37
CA ASP A 784 17.49 5.31 -27.28
C ASP A 784 16.16 4.59 -27.53
N TYR A 785 16.15 3.26 -27.58
CA TYR A 785 14.94 2.47 -27.84
C TYR A 785 14.44 1.66 -26.64
N GLU A 786 14.90 1.92 -25.41
CA GLU A 786 14.32 1.28 -24.23
C GLU A 786 12.84 1.68 -24.06
N GLY A 787 11.95 0.69 -24.00
CA GLY A 787 10.49 0.86 -23.98
C GLY A 787 9.83 1.04 -25.35
N VAL A 788 10.61 1.06 -26.44
CA VAL A 788 10.14 1.35 -27.81
C VAL A 788 9.85 0.06 -28.58
N LEU A 789 8.85 0.08 -29.46
CA LEU A 789 8.61 -0.99 -30.43
C LEU A 789 9.70 -1.03 -31.52
N VAL A 790 10.45 -2.13 -31.58
CA VAL A 790 11.57 -2.37 -32.51
C VAL A 790 11.28 -3.58 -33.42
N ASN A 791 11.73 -3.53 -34.67
CA ASN A 791 11.72 -4.64 -35.64
C ASN A 791 13.14 -4.92 -36.16
N VAL A 792 13.67 -6.11 -35.85
CA VAL A 792 14.92 -6.64 -36.41
C VAL A 792 14.62 -7.65 -37.51
N ARG A 793 15.43 -7.69 -38.56
CA ARG A 793 15.15 -8.46 -39.80
C ARG A 793 16.32 -9.32 -40.25
N SER A 794 16.01 -10.46 -40.87
CA SER A 794 16.98 -11.42 -41.42
C SER A 794 18.13 -11.73 -40.45
N ALA A 795 17.79 -11.85 -39.16
CA ALA A 795 18.73 -12.03 -38.07
C ALA A 795 18.90 -13.53 -37.78
N THR A 796 20.14 -14.00 -37.68
CA THR A 796 20.46 -15.41 -37.49
C THR A 796 20.53 -15.74 -36.00
N VAL A 797 19.84 -16.80 -35.58
CA VAL A 797 19.96 -17.36 -34.23
C VAL A 797 21.34 -18.01 -34.09
N THR A 798 22.16 -17.49 -33.17
CA THR A 798 23.54 -17.94 -32.94
C THR A 798 23.71 -18.76 -31.67
N ALA A 799 22.82 -18.60 -30.68
CA ALA A 799 22.81 -19.38 -29.44
C ALA A 799 21.38 -19.51 -28.89
N LEU A 800 21.15 -20.54 -28.09
CA LEU A 800 19.92 -20.81 -27.34
C LEU A 800 20.28 -20.90 -25.85
N ASN A 801 19.36 -20.51 -24.96
CA ASN A 801 19.59 -20.46 -23.51
C ASN A 801 20.96 -19.84 -23.14
N PRO A 802 21.25 -18.59 -23.57
CA PRO A 802 22.41 -17.85 -23.08
C PRO A 802 22.41 -17.77 -21.54
N PRO A 803 23.58 -17.55 -20.90
CA PRO A 803 23.68 -17.52 -19.44
C PRO A 803 22.67 -16.54 -18.82
N ALA A 804 21.90 -17.05 -17.86
CA ALA A 804 20.89 -16.30 -17.13
C ALA A 804 21.50 -15.06 -16.46
N GLY A 805 20.80 -13.93 -16.56
CA GLY A 805 21.13 -12.73 -15.79
C GLY A 805 20.67 -12.83 -14.32
N PRO A 806 20.94 -11.81 -13.48
CA PRO A 806 20.41 -11.78 -12.13
C PRO A 806 18.87 -11.75 -12.14
N GLY A 807 18.23 -12.65 -11.37
CA GLY A 807 16.76 -12.80 -11.36
C GLY A 807 16.18 -13.49 -12.60
N ASP A 808 16.99 -14.29 -13.29
CA ASP A 808 16.63 -15.11 -14.46
C ASP A 808 17.05 -16.56 -14.16
N THR A 809 16.33 -17.56 -14.66
CA THR A 809 16.48 -18.97 -14.24
C THR A 809 16.44 -19.93 -15.42
N ASN A 810 17.31 -20.95 -15.42
CA ASN A 810 17.38 -21.91 -16.52
C ASN A 810 16.21 -22.92 -16.53
N PRO A 811 15.62 -23.23 -17.70
CA PRO A 811 15.90 -22.66 -19.01
C PRO A 811 15.35 -21.23 -19.13
N THR A 812 16.19 -20.28 -19.54
CA THR A 812 15.81 -18.86 -19.66
C THR A 812 14.82 -18.60 -20.80
N ASN A 813 14.57 -19.60 -21.66
CA ASN A 813 13.81 -19.51 -22.91
C ASN A 813 14.33 -18.42 -23.88
N GLU A 814 15.55 -17.92 -23.66
CA GLU A 814 16.14 -16.90 -24.51
C GLU A 814 16.86 -17.50 -25.72
N TYR A 815 17.00 -16.69 -26.77
CA TYR A 815 17.91 -16.97 -27.87
C TYR A 815 18.64 -15.70 -28.31
N VAL A 816 19.86 -15.88 -28.82
CA VAL A 816 20.73 -14.78 -29.23
C VAL A 816 20.68 -14.63 -30.75
N LEU A 817 20.35 -13.43 -31.22
CA LEU A 817 20.41 -13.02 -32.62
C LEU A 817 21.75 -12.35 -32.93
N ASN A 818 22.36 -12.72 -34.07
CA ASN A 818 23.61 -12.18 -34.60
C ASN A 818 24.79 -12.11 -33.60
N ASN A 819 24.81 -13.01 -32.59
CA ASN A 819 25.77 -13.03 -31.50
C ASN A 819 25.80 -11.74 -30.64
N CYS A 820 24.67 -11.05 -30.51
CA CYS A 820 24.59 -9.79 -29.74
C CYS A 820 23.24 -9.58 -29.02
N LEU A 821 22.11 -9.58 -29.72
CA LEU A 821 20.80 -9.26 -29.13
C LEU A 821 20.16 -10.50 -28.51
N ARG A 822 19.68 -10.41 -27.27
CA ARG A 822 18.80 -11.42 -26.68
C ARG A 822 17.36 -11.20 -27.11
N VAL A 823 16.64 -12.27 -27.39
CA VAL A 823 15.17 -12.30 -27.48
C VAL A 823 14.67 -13.20 -26.36
N ASN A 824 13.64 -12.74 -25.65
CA ASN A 824 13.15 -13.29 -24.38
C ASN A 824 11.63 -13.56 -24.45
N ASP A 825 11.03 -14.17 -23.41
CA ASP A 825 9.63 -14.63 -23.43
C ASP A 825 8.63 -13.80 -22.59
N PHE A 826 9.02 -12.60 -22.11
CA PHE A 826 8.28 -11.79 -21.13
C PHE A 826 6.79 -11.53 -21.46
N PHE A 827 6.44 -11.47 -22.75
CA PHE A 827 5.06 -11.47 -23.23
C PHE A 827 4.69 -12.73 -24.01
N TYR A 828 5.64 -13.35 -24.74
CA TYR A 828 5.37 -14.49 -25.62
C TYR A 828 6.58 -15.41 -25.80
N LEU A 829 6.47 -16.63 -25.27
CA LEU A 829 7.38 -17.74 -25.56
C LEU A 829 7.34 -18.10 -27.05
N THR A 830 8.48 -17.96 -27.72
CA THR A 830 8.63 -18.23 -29.15
C THR A 830 8.33 -19.70 -29.46
N ASN A 831 7.28 -19.95 -30.25
CA ASN A 831 6.79 -21.30 -30.58
C ASN A 831 6.54 -21.45 -32.10
N PRO A 832 7.20 -22.38 -32.82
CA PRO A 832 8.21 -23.33 -32.32
C PRO A 832 9.46 -22.61 -31.83
N PHE A 833 10.12 -23.19 -30.81
CA PHE A 833 11.36 -22.61 -30.30
C PHE A 833 12.47 -22.65 -31.37
N PRO A 834 13.29 -21.59 -31.53
CA PRO A 834 14.28 -21.55 -32.60
C PRO A 834 15.44 -22.54 -32.36
N GLN A 835 16.24 -22.77 -33.40
CA GLN A 835 17.53 -23.47 -33.30
C GLN A 835 18.66 -22.64 -33.91
N VAL A 836 19.90 -22.92 -33.51
CA VAL A 836 21.09 -22.25 -34.05
C VAL A 836 21.15 -22.44 -35.57
N GLY A 837 21.15 -21.33 -36.32
CA GLY A 837 21.06 -21.31 -37.77
C GLY A 837 19.69 -20.96 -38.35
N ASP A 838 18.63 -20.87 -37.53
CA ASP A 838 17.35 -20.26 -37.95
C ASP A 838 17.56 -18.77 -38.26
N VAL A 839 16.86 -18.26 -39.29
CA VAL A 839 16.89 -16.85 -39.68
C VAL A 839 15.50 -16.26 -39.48
N LEU A 840 15.41 -15.19 -38.70
CA LEU A 840 14.17 -14.61 -38.20
C LEU A 840 14.07 -13.11 -38.53
N THR A 841 12.84 -12.66 -38.79
CA THR A 841 12.41 -11.28 -38.47
C THR A 841 11.66 -11.33 -37.13
N VAL A 842 12.01 -10.44 -36.20
CA VAL A 842 11.38 -10.34 -34.88
C VAL A 842 10.98 -8.89 -34.62
N THR A 843 9.75 -8.70 -34.15
CA THR A 843 9.22 -7.45 -33.61
C THR A 843 9.04 -7.62 -32.12
N GLY A 844 9.23 -6.56 -31.33
CA GLY A 844 9.00 -6.59 -29.90
C GLY A 844 9.19 -5.23 -29.27
N ILE A 845 8.97 -5.13 -27.97
CA ILE A 845 9.39 -3.98 -27.18
C ILE A 845 10.82 -4.24 -26.72
N LEU A 846 11.74 -3.30 -26.92
CA LEU A 846 13.09 -3.43 -26.36
C LEU A 846 13.04 -3.06 -24.87
N ARG A 847 13.53 -3.95 -24.01
CA ARG A 847 13.50 -3.82 -22.55
C ARG A 847 14.88 -4.07 -21.98
N TYR A 848 15.31 -3.25 -21.02
CA TYR A 848 16.47 -3.57 -20.20
C TYR A 848 16.02 -4.36 -18.96
N ALA A 849 16.57 -5.57 -18.76
CA ALA A 849 16.24 -6.44 -17.63
C ALA A 849 17.35 -7.48 -17.40
N ASN A 850 17.55 -7.89 -16.15
CA ASN A 850 18.55 -8.91 -15.79
C ASN A 850 19.98 -8.57 -16.27
N ASN A 851 20.33 -7.28 -16.31
CA ASN A 851 21.56 -6.69 -16.89
C ASN A 851 21.71 -6.77 -18.42
N ASP A 852 20.65 -7.07 -19.17
CA ASP A 852 20.68 -7.17 -20.64
C ASP A 852 19.56 -6.38 -21.33
N SER A 853 19.86 -5.83 -22.51
CA SER A 853 18.84 -5.31 -23.43
C SER A 853 18.25 -6.48 -24.23
N LYS A 854 17.02 -6.85 -23.87
CA LYS A 854 16.24 -7.97 -24.41
C LYS A 854 15.15 -7.44 -25.34
N LEU A 855 14.91 -8.08 -26.48
CA LEU A 855 13.75 -7.80 -27.33
C LEU A 855 12.59 -8.72 -26.91
N GLU A 856 11.45 -8.12 -26.53
CA GLU A 856 10.30 -8.82 -25.96
C GLU A 856 9.15 -8.88 -27.00
N PRO A 857 9.05 -9.95 -27.82
CA PRO A 857 7.97 -10.15 -28.77
C PRO A 857 6.64 -10.36 -28.04
N ARG A 858 5.54 -9.77 -28.51
CA ARG A 858 4.27 -9.76 -27.77
C ARG A 858 3.32 -10.91 -28.09
N ARG A 859 3.55 -11.60 -29.21
CA ARG A 859 2.63 -12.59 -29.81
C ARG A 859 3.27 -13.30 -30.99
N ALA A 860 2.71 -14.45 -31.38
CA ALA A 860 3.16 -15.26 -32.51
C ALA A 860 3.31 -14.48 -33.84
N SER A 861 2.48 -13.45 -34.10
CA SER A 861 2.56 -12.64 -35.32
C SER A 861 3.76 -11.69 -35.36
N ASP A 862 4.38 -11.41 -34.23
CA ASP A 862 5.53 -10.51 -34.14
C ASP A 862 6.83 -11.24 -34.58
N ILE A 863 6.81 -12.57 -34.76
CA ILE A 863 7.96 -13.42 -35.14
C ILE A 863 7.71 -14.11 -36.49
N LEU A 864 8.68 -14.04 -37.39
CA LEU A 864 8.62 -14.63 -38.73
C LEU A 864 9.89 -15.42 -39.04
N PHE A 865 9.75 -16.73 -39.24
CA PHE A 865 10.84 -17.61 -39.71
C PHE A 865 11.07 -17.41 -41.21
N GLU A 866 12.17 -16.75 -41.58
CA GLU A 866 12.61 -16.57 -42.97
C GLU A 866 13.30 -17.82 -43.52
N THR A 867 14.00 -18.57 -42.66
CA THR A 867 14.59 -19.89 -42.96
C THR A 867 14.73 -20.68 -41.67
N ALA A 868 14.37 -21.97 -41.68
CA ALA A 868 14.56 -22.89 -40.56
C ALA A 868 15.67 -23.91 -40.87
N SER A 869 16.43 -24.32 -39.86
CA SER A 869 17.48 -25.34 -39.95
C SER A 869 16.90 -26.75 -40.09
N GLU A 870 17.72 -27.65 -40.64
CA GLU A 870 17.45 -29.09 -40.59
C GLU A 870 17.34 -29.60 -39.13
N PRO A 871 16.53 -30.63 -38.84
CA PRO A 871 16.41 -31.19 -37.49
C PRO A 871 17.68 -31.92 -37.03
N ALA A 872 17.99 -31.81 -35.73
CA ALA A 872 19.03 -32.57 -35.04
C ALA A 872 18.44 -33.63 -34.08
N LEU A 873 19.26 -34.60 -33.67
CA LEU A 873 18.89 -35.58 -32.62
C LEU A 873 18.77 -34.89 -31.26
N ARG A 874 17.81 -35.32 -30.45
CA ARG A 874 17.59 -34.91 -29.05
C ARG A 874 18.01 -35.99 -28.05
N SER A 875 17.65 -37.26 -28.32
CA SER A 875 17.93 -38.38 -27.42
C SER A 875 17.89 -39.73 -28.15
N PHE A 876 18.50 -40.74 -27.53
CA PHE A 876 18.47 -42.13 -27.98
C PHE A 876 18.35 -43.05 -26.76
N GLU A 877 17.12 -43.42 -26.40
CA GLU A 877 16.77 -43.91 -25.05
C GLU A 877 15.79 -45.09 -25.10
N PRO A 878 15.76 -45.97 -24.08
CA PRO A 878 16.60 -45.96 -22.87
C PRO A 878 18.08 -46.33 -23.12
N GLN A 879 18.97 -45.88 -22.23
CA GLN A 879 20.40 -46.20 -22.24
C GLN A 879 20.75 -47.71 -22.21
N LEU A 880 19.87 -48.56 -21.67
CA LEU A 880 20.06 -50.01 -21.64
C LEU A 880 18.76 -50.76 -21.96
N VAL A 881 18.81 -51.61 -22.98
CA VAL A 881 17.69 -52.45 -23.42
C VAL A 881 18.13 -53.89 -23.73
N TYR A 882 17.18 -54.79 -23.93
CA TYR A 882 17.43 -56.23 -24.06
C TYR A 882 16.75 -56.84 -25.30
N ILE A 883 17.35 -57.89 -25.86
CA ILE A 883 16.73 -58.73 -26.91
C ILE A 883 17.19 -60.18 -26.78
N ASP A 884 16.33 -61.15 -27.08
CA ASP A 884 16.68 -62.57 -26.99
C ASP A 884 17.49 -63.08 -28.20
N GLU A 885 18.42 -64.00 -27.94
CA GLU A 885 19.16 -64.74 -28.97
C GLU A 885 18.20 -65.54 -29.87
N GLY A 886 18.22 -65.25 -31.18
CA GLY A 886 17.33 -65.83 -32.18
C GLY A 886 16.08 -64.99 -32.48
N VAL A 887 15.81 -63.91 -31.74
CA VAL A 887 14.71 -62.98 -32.06
C VAL A 887 15.16 -62.01 -33.16
N MET A 888 14.43 -62.02 -34.28
CA MET A 888 14.77 -61.27 -35.49
C MET A 888 13.68 -60.25 -35.84
N ASN A 889 14.09 -59.03 -36.19
CA ASN A 889 13.23 -57.90 -36.60
C ASN A 889 12.13 -57.57 -35.58
N SER A 890 12.51 -57.43 -34.31
CA SER A 890 11.62 -57.07 -33.19
C SER A 890 12.01 -55.72 -32.60
N LEU A 891 11.09 -55.10 -31.85
CA LEU A 891 11.48 -54.14 -30.82
C LEU A 891 12.33 -54.84 -29.75
N THR A 892 13.20 -54.07 -29.09
CA THR A 892 13.85 -54.46 -27.83
C THR A 892 12.86 -54.41 -26.66
N ASN A 893 13.24 -54.96 -25.51
CA ASN A 893 12.53 -54.78 -24.24
C ASN A 893 13.43 -54.03 -23.24
N PRO A 894 13.06 -52.82 -22.76
CA PRO A 894 12.00 -51.97 -23.31
C PRO A 894 12.32 -51.50 -24.75
N PRO A 895 11.35 -50.95 -25.50
CA PRO A 895 11.58 -50.40 -26.84
C PRO A 895 12.60 -49.24 -26.80
N LEU A 896 13.61 -49.33 -27.64
CA LEU A 896 14.62 -48.29 -27.86
C LEU A 896 14.13 -47.28 -28.91
N GLU A 897 14.25 -45.99 -28.64
CA GLU A 897 13.64 -44.91 -29.43
C GLU A 897 14.61 -43.75 -29.70
N VAL A 898 14.58 -43.22 -30.92
CA VAL A 898 15.35 -42.04 -31.34
C VAL A 898 14.40 -40.83 -31.41
N THR A 899 14.80 -39.70 -30.84
CA THR A 899 14.02 -38.45 -30.83
C THR A 899 14.80 -37.29 -31.48
N LEU A 900 14.08 -36.35 -32.11
CA LEU A 900 14.56 -35.11 -32.73
C LEU A 900 14.27 -33.88 -31.85
N MET A 901 15.02 -32.80 -32.08
CA MET A 901 14.81 -31.51 -31.40
C MET A 901 13.64 -30.68 -31.94
N ARG A 902 13.17 -30.95 -33.18
CA ARG A 902 11.93 -30.39 -33.75
C ARG A 902 11.22 -31.46 -34.61
N PRO A 903 9.92 -31.36 -34.89
CA PRO A 903 9.20 -32.32 -35.74
C PRO A 903 9.84 -32.45 -37.13
N ALA A 904 9.82 -33.66 -37.70
CA ALA A 904 10.41 -33.91 -39.01
C ALA A 904 9.65 -33.15 -40.14
N PRO A 905 10.37 -32.55 -41.11
CA PRO A 905 9.77 -31.81 -42.23
C PRO A 905 9.07 -32.73 -43.24
N GLU A 906 8.51 -32.12 -44.31
CA GLU A 906 7.89 -32.86 -45.42
C GLU A 906 8.88 -33.85 -46.06
N GLY A 907 8.51 -35.14 -46.04
CA GLY A 907 9.38 -36.26 -46.44
C GLY A 907 9.92 -37.10 -45.28
N GLY A 908 9.93 -36.57 -44.05
CA GLY A 908 10.50 -37.25 -42.87
C GLY A 908 12.04 -37.16 -42.78
N VAL A 909 12.60 -37.71 -41.71
CA VAL A 909 14.06 -37.72 -41.45
C VAL A 909 14.58 -39.16 -41.41
N ALA A 910 15.72 -39.40 -42.05
CA ALA A 910 16.44 -40.68 -42.02
C ALA A 910 17.64 -40.60 -41.07
N VAL A 911 17.66 -41.43 -40.03
CA VAL A 911 18.74 -41.55 -39.05
C VAL A 911 19.48 -42.86 -39.29
N GLU A 912 20.81 -42.82 -39.40
CA GLU A 912 21.63 -44.02 -39.57
C GLU A 912 21.89 -44.70 -38.22
N LEU A 913 21.64 -46.01 -38.12
CA LEU A 913 21.84 -46.82 -36.94
C LEU A 913 22.97 -47.84 -37.14
N GLN A 914 23.90 -47.93 -36.18
CA GLN A 914 25.05 -48.83 -36.25
C GLN A 914 25.29 -49.59 -34.93
N SER A 915 25.21 -50.92 -34.98
CA SER A 915 25.72 -51.82 -33.92
C SER A 915 27.23 -52.01 -34.04
N ILE A 916 27.96 -51.97 -32.92
CA ILE A 916 29.41 -52.27 -32.92
C ILE A 916 29.73 -53.77 -33.10
N ALA A 917 28.76 -54.65 -32.85
CA ALA A 917 28.91 -56.10 -32.95
C ALA A 917 27.86 -56.72 -33.89
N PRO A 918 27.91 -56.47 -35.21
CA PRO A 918 26.91 -56.92 -36.19
C PRO A 918 26.82 -58.45 -36.36
N GLY A 919 27.75 -59.22 -35.78
CA GLY A 919 27.65 -60.69 -35.68
C GLY A 919 26.80 -61.20 -34.51
N ASN A 920 26.49 -60.32 -33.55
CA ASN A 920 25.72 -60.63 -32.34
C ASN A 920 24.40 -59.87 -32.28
N LEU A 921 24.36 -58.63 -32.79
CA LEU A 921 23.20 -57.76 -32.84
C LEU A 921 23.18 -56.95 -34.14
N THR A 922 22.08 -56.96 -34.88
CA THR A 922 21.82 -55.99 -35.96
C THR A 922 20.63 -55.08 -35.64
N VAL A 923 20.64 -53.90 -36.24
CA VAL A 923 19.58 -52.88 -36.16
C VAL A 923 19.19 -52.45 -37.57
N ALA A 924 17.92 -52.08 -37.76
CA ALA A 924 17.41 -51.63 -39.07
C ALA A 924 17.86 -50.20 -39.37
N SER A 925 18.66 -50.02 -40.43
CA SER A 925 19.15 -48.71 -40.89
C SER A 925 18.78 -48.43 -42.35
N PRO A 926 18.42 -47.19 -42.71
CA PRO A 926 18.14 -46.06 -41.82
C PRO A 926 16.79 -46.23 -41.10
N LEU A 927 16.71 -45.70 -39.88
CA LEU A 927 15.45 -45.46 -39.17
C LEU A 927 14.77 -44.23 -39.77
N ILE A 928 13.49 -44.33 -40.09
CA ILE A 928 12.70 -43.20 -40.58
C ILE A 928 11.84 -42.64 -39.44
N ILE A 929 12.01 -41.34 -39.17
CA ILE A 929 11.13 -40.54 -38.32
C ILE A 929 10.15 -39.81 -39.25
N PRO A 930 8.83 -40.10 -39.18
CA PRO A 930 7.87 -39.60 -40.16
C PRO A 930 7.57 -38.11 -39.97
N GLN A 931 7.13 -37.44 -41.05
CA GLN A 931 6.73 -36.03 -41.06
C GLN A 931 5.79 -35.68 -39.89
N ASN A 932 6.02 -34.53 -39.28
CA ASN A 932 5.32 -34.00 -38.10
C ASN A 932 5.46 -34.83 -36.81
N SER A 933 6.19 -35.95 -36.82
CA SER A 933 6.61 -36.65 -35.60
C SER A 933 8.00 -36.23 -35.16
N THR A 934 8.26 -36.32 -33.86
CA THR A 934 9.57 -36.06 -33.25
C THR A 934 10.39 -37.33 -33.03
N SER A 935 9.82 -38.53 -33.08
CA SER A 935 10.52 -39.77 -32.71
C SER A 935 10.10 -41.01 -33.51
N SER A 936 10.87 -42.09 -33.40
CA SER A 936 10.59 -43.40 -34.00
C SER A 936 11.38 -44.52 -33.30
N GLN A 937 10.80 -45.72 -33.24
CA GLN A 937 11.35 -46.86 -32.47
C GLN A 937 12.29 -47.75 -33.32
N VAL A 938 13.34 -48.26 -32.68
CA VAL A 938 14.37 -49.10 -33.30
C VAL A 938 13.92 -50.57 -33.38
N ILE A 939 14.01 -51.11 -34.60
CA ILE A 939 13.88 -52.54 -34.86
C ILE A 939 15.27 -53.20 -34.85
N ALA A 940 15.42 -54.25 -34.05
CA ALA A 940 16.68 -54.97 -33.81
C ALA A 940 16.54 -56.48 -34.06
N SER A 941 17.67 -57.19 -34.09
CA SER A 941 17.75 -58.64 -34.16
C SER A 941 18.90 -59.18 -33.30
N GLY A 942 18.60 -60.03 -32.33
CA GLY A 942 19.58 -60.76 -31.52
C GLY A 942 20.07 -62.01 -32.26
N ILE A 943 21.30 -62.01 -32.74
CA ILE A 943 21.87 -63.08 -33.56
C ILE A 943 22.60 -64.12 -32.71
N SER A 944 23.42 -63.69 -31.74
CA SER A 944 24.04 -64.59 -30.77
C SER A 944 24.37 -63.87 -29.47
N GLY A 945 24.12 -64.54 -28.35
CA GLY A 945 24.15 -63.95 -27.02
C GLY A 945 25.55 -63.53 -26.55
N LEU A 946 25.59 -62.47 -25.74
CA LEU A 946 26.77 -62.01 -25.02
C LEU A 946 26.40 -61.73 -23.55
N ASN A 947 27.42 -61.74 -22.69
CA ASN A 947 27.23 -61.38 -21.29
C ASN A 947 27.16 -59.85 -21.12
N ASP A 948 28.01 -59.14 -21.86
CA ASP A 948 28.19 -57.69 -21.82
C ASP A 948 27.27 -56.97 -22.83
N PRO A 949 26.85 -55.71 -22.56
CA PRO A 949 26.04 -54.93 -23.50
C PRO A 949 26.78 -54.55 -24.79
N ILE A 950 26.06 -54.47 -25.90
CA ILE A 950 26.56 -54.04 -27.21
C ILE A 950 26.12 -52.59 -27.46
N THR A 951 27.06 -51.67 -27.67
CA THR A 951 26.73 -50.29 -28.08
C THR A 951 26.09 -50.26 -29.46
N VAL A 952 25.00 -49.52 -29.56
CA VAL A 952 24.39 -49.06 -30.81
C VAL A 952 24.54 -47.54 -30.87
N TYR A 953 24.88 -47.01 -32.05
CA TYR A 953 24.90 -45.59 -32.33
C TYR A 953 23.71 -45.19 -33.21
N ALA A 954 23.15 -44.01 -32.96
CA ALA A 954 22.21 -43.32 -33.84
C ALA A 954 22.86 -42.02 -34.35
N THR A 955 22.89 -41.80 -35.67
CA THR A 955 23.61 -40.67 -36.29
C THR A 955 22.75 -39.90 -37.29
N LEU A 956 22.74 -38.57 -37.16
CA LEU A 956 22.11 -37.64 -38.09
C LEU A 956 23.00 -36.41 -38.28
N GLY A 957 23.38 -36.12 -39.53
CA GLY A 957 24.31 -35.03 -39.84
C GLY A 957 25.68 -35.25 -39.16
N SER A 958 26.02 -34.36 -38.23
CA SER A 958 27.24 -34.44 -37.40
C SER A 958 26.98 -34.89 -35.95
N VAL A 959 25.73 -35.20 -35.58
CA VAL A 959 25.37 -35.64 -34.23
C VAL A 959 25.27 -37.16 -34.19
N THR A 960 25.99 -37.78 -33.26
CA THR A 960 25.90 -39.21 -32.94
C THR A 960 25.56 -39.36 -31.46
N LEU A 961 24.55 -40.17 -31.15
CA LEU A 961 24.17 -40.58 -29.80
C LEU A 961 24.36 -42.09 -29.64
N GLU A 962 24.52 -42.58 -28.41
CA GLU A 962 24.69 -44.00 -28.11
C GLU A 962 23.68 -44.53 -27.07
N SER A 963 23.41 -45.83 -27.15
CA SER A 963 22.63 -46.63 -26.20
C SER A 963 23.12 -48.09 -26.28
N HIS A 964 22.85 -48.91 -25.25
CA HIS A 964 23.38 -50.27 -25.14
C HIS A 964 22.29 -51.34 -25.20
N VAL A 965 22.58 -52.45 -25.90
CA VAL A 965 21.65 -53.58 -26.08
C VAL A 965 22.30 -54.88 -25.62
N VAL A 966 21.69 -55.59 -24.66
CA VAL A 966 22.12 -56.92 -24.23
C VAL A 966 21.40 -57.99 -25.05
N VAL A 967 22.16 -58.86 -25.74
CA VAL A 967 21.61 -60.04 -26.42
C VAL A 967 21.63 -61.21 -25.46
N ILE A 968 20.47 -61.61 -24.95
CA ILE A 968 20.33 -62.65 -23.94
C ILE A 968 20.51 -64.02 -24.59
N ALA A 969 21.56 -64.76 -24.21
CA ALA A 969 21.76 -66.13 -24.68
C ALA A 969 20.60 -67.05 -24.27
N SER A 970 20.19 -67.96 -25.17
CA SER A 970 18.94 -68.72 -25.07
C SER A 970 18.76 -69.49 -23.73
N GLY A 971 19.87 -69.89 -23.08
CA GLY A 971 19.89 -70.57 -21.78
C GLY A 971 20.40 -69.77 -20.57
N ARG A 972 20.55 -68.43 -20.66
CA ARG A 972 20.97 -67.60 -19.50
C ARG A 972 19.83 -67.58 -18.46
N VAL A 973 20.16 -67.93 -17.23
CA VAL A 973 19.25 -67.88 -16.07
C VAL A 973 19.52 -66.56 -15.34
N PRO A 974 18.49 -65.77 -14.97
CA PRO A 974 18.68 -64.53 -14.25
C PRO A 974 19.28 -64.74 -12.85
N ALA A 975 20.20 -63.86 -12.49
CA ALA A 975 20.83 -63.77 -11.18
C ALA A 975 20.37 -62.47 -10.47
N PRO A 976 19.95 -62.53 -9.20
CA PRO A 976 19.78 -61.33 -8.38
C PRO A 976 21.12 -60.61 -8.23
N VAL A 977 21.16 -59.32 -8.60
CA VAL A 977 22.37 -58.47 -8.55
C VAL A 977 22.32 -57.44 -7.44
N SER A 978 21.12 -56.98 -7.06
CA SER A 978 20.93 -56.07 -5.93
C SER A 978 19.61 -56.33 -5.22
N ILE A 979 19.55 -55.86 -3.97
CA ILE A 979 18.34 -55.64 -3.20
C ILE A 979 18.38 -54.16 -2.80
N THR A 980 17.27 -53.45 -2.89
CA THR A 980 17.19 -52.02 -2.57
C THR A 980 16.00 -51.76 -1.65
N PRO A 981 16.20 -51.16 -0.46
CA PRO A 981 17.49 -50.80 0.14
C PRO A 981 18.33 -52.05 0.50
N ASP A 982 19.66 -51.93 0.46
CA ASP A 982 20.60 -52.99 0.88
C ASP A 982 20.89 -52.96 2.38
N THR A 983 20.62 -51.83 3.04
CA THR A 983 20.71 -51.61 4.48
C THR A 983 19.51 -50.80 4.95
N GLY A 984 18.95 -51.11 6.13
CA GLY A 984 17.76 -50.41 6.61
C GLY A 984 17.22 -50.89 7.97
N SER A 985 16.03 -50.41 8.32
CA SER A 985 15.31 -50.80 9.54
C SER A 985 13.86 -51.18 9.22
N VAL A 986 13.30 -52.11 9.98
CA VAL A 986 11.88 -52.52 9.89
C VAL A 986 11.26 -52.37 11.28
N ILE A 987 10.13 -51.67 11.39
CA ILE A 987 9.46 -51.48 12.68
C ILE A 987 8.76 -52.77 13.10
N THR A 988 8.85 -53.14 14.38
CA THR A 988 8.15 -54.30 14.97
C THR A 988 6.65 -54.26 14.67
N GLY A 989 6.14 -55.28 13.99
CA GLY A 989 4.75 -55.41 13.54
C GLY A 989 4.44 -54.85 12.15
N MET A 990 5.35 -54.06 11.56
CA MET A 990 5.21 -53.46 10.24
C MET A 990 5.95 -54.26 9.17
N SER A 991 5.64 -53.99 7.90
CA SER A 991 6.35 -54.54 6.75
C SER A 991 7.16 -53.50 6.00
N LEU A 992 8.23 -53.96 5.34
CA LEU A 992 9.06 -53.19 4.41
C LEU A 992 9.13 -53.96 3.08
N ASP A 993 8.92 -53.24 1.98
CA ASP A 993 9.08 -53.78 0.63
C ASP A 993 10.51 -53.53 0.12
N LEU A 994 11.20 -54.61 -0.26
CA LEU A 994 12.54 -54.57 -0.83
C LEU A 994 12.46 -54.80 -2.35
N THR A 995 13.02 -53.91 -3.16
CA THR A 995 13.12 -54.12 -4.62
C THR A 995 14.32 -55.00 -4.91
N VAL A 996 14.09 -56.23 -5.38
CA VAL A 996 15.16 -57.11 -5.89
C VAL A 996 15.32 -56.86 -7.38
N THR A 997 16.57 -56.71 -7.87
CA THR A 997 16.87 -56.52 -9.31
C THR A 997 17.69 -57.70 -9.86
N LEU A 998 17.39 -58.11 -11.09
CA LEU A 998 18.05 -59.18 -11.86
C LEU A 998 19.08 -58.61 -12.87
N ASP A 999 20.08 -59.42 -13.25
CA ASP A 999 21.06 -59.06 -14.29
C ASP A 999 20.46 -58.99 -15.72
N ILE A 1000 19.40 -59.77 -15.96
CA ILE A 1000 18.62 -59.81 -17.19
C ILE A 1000 17.12 -59.97 -16.87
N PRO A 1001 16.21 -59.56 -17.77
CA PRO A 1001 14.78 -59.79 -17.61
C PRO A 1001 14.43 -61.26 -17.35
N ALA A 1002 13.45 -61.48 -16.47
CA ALA A 1002 12.91 -62.78 -16.14
C ALA A 1002 12.46 -63.54 -17.41
N ARG A 1003 12.82 -64.82 -17.48
CA ARG A 1003 12.66 -65.65 -18.68
C ARG A 1003 11.18 -66.05 -18.91
N PRO A 1004 10.83 -66.57 -20.10
CA PRO A 1004 9.45 -66.98 -20.38
C PRO A 1004 8.89 -68.00 -19.38
N GLY A 1005 7.68 -67.72 -18.88
CA GLY A 1005 7.08 -68.40 -17.72
C GLY A 1005 7.48 -67.84 -16.35
N GLY A 1006 8.17 -66.70 -16.30
CA GLY A 1006 8.64 -66.03 -15.09
C GLY A 1006 9.96 -66.58 -14.55
N THR A 1007 10.42 -66.05 -13.42
CA THR A 1007 11.62 -66.54 -12.73
C THR A 1007 11.39 -66.50 -11.22
N THR A 1008 11.68 -67.59 -10.51
CA THR A 1008 11.53 -67.66 -9.05
C THR A 1008 12.90 -67.72 -8.39
N ALA A 1009 13.12 -66.87 -7.38
CA ALA A 1009 14.30 -66.87 -6.52
C ALA A 1009 13.92 -67.33 -5.11
N GLU A 1010 14.76 -68.16 -4.48
CA GLU A 1010 14.61 -68.56 -3.09
C GLU A 1010 15.03 -67.41 -2.16
N VAL A 1011 14.36 -67.29 -1.02
CA VAL A 1011 14.59 -66.23 -0.03
C VAL A 1011 14.97 -66.86 1.30
N TYR A 1012 16.06 -66.38 1.90
CA TYR A 1012 16.55 -66.81 3.20
C TYR A 1012 16.72 -65.61 4.14
N VAL A 1013 16.35 -65.80 5.40
CA VAL A 1013 16.46 -64.79 6.47
C VAL A 1013 17.28 -65.38 7.61
N SER A 1014 18.32 -64.66 8.06
CA SER A 1014 19.30 -65.22 9.02
C SER A 1014 18.74 -65.48 10.42
N ASP A 1015 17.74 -64.70 10.85
CA ASP A 1015 16.98 -64.94 12.09
C ASP A 1015 15.48 -64.71 11.84
N SER A 1016 14.75 -65.81 11.65
CA SER A 1016 13.30 -65.80 11.41
C SER A 1016 12.45 -65.67 12.67
N SER A 1017 13.04 -65.41 13.84
CA SER A 1017 12.34 -64.99 15.06
C SER A 1017 12.28 -63.47 15.20
N ILE A 1018 13.16 -62.74 14.52
CA ILE A 1018 13.24 -61.27 14.50
C ILE A 1018 12.52 -60.70 13.26
N LEU A 1019 12.73 -61.30 12.07
CA LEU A 1019 12.16 -60.82 10.80
C LEU A 1019 11.48 -61.98 10.02
N SER A 1020 10.31 -61.73 9.44
CA SER A 1020 9.61 -62.65 8.54
C SER A 1020 9.80 -62.26 7.07
N ALA A 1021 9.76 -63.25 6.17
CA ALA A 1021 9.73 -63.07 4.72
C ALA A 1021 9.04 -64.28 4.06
N PRO A 1022 8.47 -64.16 2.84
CA PRO A 1022 8.11 -65.32 2.05
C PRO A 1022 9.36 -66.15 1.71
N SER A 1023 9.21 -67.46 1.52
CA SER A 1023 10.33 -68.37 1.20
C SER A 1023 10.89 -68.23 -0.22
N SER A 1024 10.19 -67.51 -1.10
CA SER A 1024 10.58 -67.27 -2.49
C SER A 1024 9.85 -66.05 -3.05
N ILE A 1025 10.50 -65.34 -3.97
CA ILE A 1025 9.90 -64.29 -4.81
C ILE A 1025 9.80 -64.78 -6.26
N THR A 1026 8.74 -64.41 -6.97
CA THR A 1026 8.60 -64.65 -8.41
C THR A 1026 8.57 -63.31 -9.16
N PHE A 1027 9.40 -63.23 -10.19
CA PHE A 1027 9.47 -62.15 -11.17
C PHE A 1027 8.61 -62.55 -12.38
N GLU A 1028 7.74 -61.65 -12.84
CA GLU A 1028 6.90 -61.84 -14.01
C GLU A 1028 7.72 -61.82 -15.31
N GLU A 1029 7.26 -62.52 -16.34
CA GLU A 1029 7.96 -62.65 -17.63
C GLU A 1029 8.32 -61.27 -18.21
N GLY A 1030 9.61 -61.05 -18.49
CA GLY A 1030 10.12 -59.80 -19.05
C GLY A 1030 10.41 -58.67 -18.05
N THR A 1031 10.20 -58.84 -16.73
CA THR A 1031 10.60 -57.83 -15.72
C THR A 1031 12.04 -58.02 -15.25
N LEU A 1032 12.72 -56.91 -14.94
CA LEU A 1032 14.03 -56.90 -14.27
C LEU A 1032 13.92 -56.87 -12.73
N GLN A 1033 12.77 -56.47 -12.22
CA GLN A 1033 12.56 -56.16 -10.81
C GLN A 1033 11.34 -56.90 -10.26
N GLY A 1034 11.35 -57.11 -8.94
CA GLY A 1034 10.26 -57.70 -8.18
C GLY A 1034 10.35 -57.31 -6.71
N THR A 1035 9.19 -57.14 -6.08
CA THR A 1035 9.08 -56.71 -4.69
C THR A 1035 9.10 -57.88 -3.71
N LEU A 1036 9.98 -57.82 -2.72
CA LEU A 1036 10.07 -58.75 -1.60
C LEU A 1036 9.63 -58.05 -0.32
N THR A 1037 8.38 -58.29 0.10
CA THR A 1037 7.88 -57.84 1.40
C THR A 1037 8.51 -58.65 2.54
N VAL A 1038 9.08 -57.96 3.52
CA VAL A 1038 9.53 -58.52 4.81
C VAL A 1038 8.77 -57.88 5.96
N THR A 1039 8.67 -58.53 7.12
CA THR A 1039 7.87 -58.06 8.27
C THR A 1039 8.65 -58.16 9.58
N GLY A 1040 8.74 -57.07 10.36
CA GLY A 1040 9.34 -57.07 11.68
C GLY A 1040 8.48 -57.84 12.68
N LEU A 1041 9.06 -58.80 13.42
CA LEU A 1041 8.33 -59.64 14.38
C LEU A 1041 8.59 -59.22 15.83
N ILE A 1042 9.85 -59.01 16.19
CA ILE A 1042 10.30 -58.63 17.54
C ILE A 1042 11.55 -57.77 17.39
N THR A 1043 11.63 -56.68 18.14
CA THR A 1043 12.79 -55.77 18.23
C THR A 1043 14.08 -56.53 18.52
N GLY A 1044 15.08 -56.39 17.65
CA GLY A 1044 16.30 -57.18 17.66
C GLY A 1044 17.31 -56.76 16.60
N GLY A 1045 18.58 -57.12 16.83
CA GLY A 1045 19.73 -56.71 16.03
C GLY A 1045 19.75 -57.24 14.58
N PRO A 1046 20.79 -56.88 13.81
CA PRO A 1046 20.78 -56.97 12.34
C PRO A 1046 20.57 -58.39 11.80
N VAL A 1047 19.56 -58.50 10.94
CA VAL A 1047 19.15 -59.71 10.22
C VAL A 1047 19.57 -59.57 8.76
N THR A 1048 20.21 -60.60 8.19
CA THR A 1048 20.54 -60.63 6.77
C THR A 1048 19.43 -61.33 5.98
N VAL A 1049 18.88 -60.64 4.98
CA VAL A 1049 18.02 -61.20 3.94
C VAL A 1049 18.90 -61.56 2.75
N THR A 1050 18.70 -62.75 2.18
CA THR A 1050 19.42 -63.24 0.99
C THR A 1050 18.42 -63.74 -0.03
N VAL A 1051 18.55 -63.30 -1.28
CA VAL A 1051 17.70 -63.73 -2.40
C VAL A 1051 18.58 -64.37 -3.45
N SER A 1052 18.26 -65.60 -3.86
CA SER A 1052 19.13 -66.42 -4.70
C SER A 1052 18.41 -67.19 -5.81
N THR A 1053 19.09 -67.35 -6.94
CA THR A 1053 18.75 -68.32 -7.99
C THR A 1053 19.91 -69.30 -8.15
N THR A 1054 19.80 -70.25 -9.09
CA THR A 1054 20.93 -71.12 -9.46
C THR A 1054 22.07 -70.38 -10.18
N ALA A 1055 21.90 -69.10 -10.53
CA ALA A 1055 22.89 -68.29 -11.22
C ALA A 1055 23.64 -67.28 -10.32
N GLY A 1056 23.04 -66.85 -9.20
CA GLY A 1056 23.66 -65.89 -8.28
C GLY A 1056 22.78 -65.55 -7.08
N SER A 1057 23.21 -64.59 -6.26
CA SER A 1057 22.48 -64.15 -5.07
C SER A 1057 22.85 -62.73 -4.66
N ALA A 1058 21.85 -61.95 -4.24
CA ALA A 1058 21.99 -60.65 -3.62
C ALA A 1058 21.59 -60.69 -2.14
N GLN A 1059 22.03 -59.70 -1.34
CA GLN A 1059 21.80 -59.64 0.10
C GLN A 1059 21.44 -58.22 0.55
N ALA A 1060 20.72 -58.12 1.67
CA ALA A 1060 20.46 -56.90 2.41
C ALA A 1060 20.59 -57.14 3.93
N GLN A 1061 20.92 -56.13 4.73
CA GLN A 1061 20.93 -56.19 6.20
C GLN A 1061 19.91 -55.22 6.82
N LEU A 1062 19.01 -55.75 7.64
CA LEU A 1062 17.91 -55.00 8.25
C LEU A 1062 17.91 -55.19 9.76
N GLU A 1063 17.82 -54.11 10.53
CA GLU A 1063 17.58 -54.17 11.97
C GLU A 1063 16.07 -54.04 12.27
N VAL A 1064 15.56 -54.75 13.29
CA VAL A 1064 14.15 -54.64 13.68
C VAL A 1064 14.02 -53.78 14.92
N ILE A 1065 13.32 -52.66 14.81
CA ILE A 1065 13.30 -51.60 15.82
C ILE A 1065 11.91 -51.39 16.45
N ASP A 1066 11.91 -51.00 17.73
CA ASP A 1066 10.72 -50.42 18.39
C ASP A 1066 10.73 -48.91 18.18
N ARG A 1067 9.88 -48.40 17.29
CA ARG A 1067 9.49 -46.99 17.22
C ARG A 1067 7.97 -46.92 17.03
N PRO A 1068 7.18 -46.46 18.01
CA PRO A 1068 5.82 -46.03 17.70
C PRO A 1068 5.91 -44.84 16.73
N PRO A 1069 5.06 -44.76 15.70
CA PRO A 1069 5.09 -43.61 14.79
C PRO A 1069 4.90 -42.30 15.59
N THR A 1070 5.70 -41.30 15.27
CA THR A 1070 5.64 -39.96 15.85
C THR A 1070 4.84 -39.04 14.92
N PRO A 1071 4.30 -37.90 15.38
CA PRO A 1071 3.60 -36.98 14.48
C PRO A 1071 4.60 -36.39 13.47
N PHE A 1072 4.20 -36.16 12.22
CA PHE A 1072 5.07 -35.61 11.17
C PHE A 1072 4.29 -34.73 10.20
N PHE A 1073 4.97 -33.91 9.39
CA PHE A 1073 4.34 -33.03 8.42
C PHE A 1073 3.86 -33.82 7.19
N SER A 1074 2.57 -33.75 6.89
CA SER A 1074 1.93 -34.49 5.78
C SER A 1074 1.68 -33.64 4.53
N GLU A 1075 1.45 -32.34 4.68
CA GLU A 1075 1.28 -31.37 3.59
C GLU A 1075 1.94 -30.03 3.97
N TYR A 1076 2.59 -29.40 3.00
CA TYR A 1076 3.24 -28.08 3.11
C TYR A 1076 2.81 -27.25 1.91
N VAL A 1077 2.30 -26.05 2.13
CA VAL A 1077 1.77 -25.18 1.07
C VAL A 1077 2.60 -23.90 1.00
N GLU A 1078 3.33 -23.71 -0.09
CA GLU A 1078 3.89 -22.42 -0.50
C GLU A 1078 3.01 -21.84 -1.62
N GLY A 1079 1.88 -21.25 -1.21
CA GLY A 1079 0.92 -20.60 -2.10
C GLY A 1079 1.20 -19.11 -2.31
N SER A 1080 0.48 -18.48 -3.23
CA SER A 1080 0.64 -17.08 -3.57
C SER A 1080 0.30 -16.16 -2.38
N SER A 1081 1.03 -15.04 -2.25
CA SER A 1081 0.91 -14.10 -1.13
C SER A 1081 0.93 -14.82 0.23
N TYR A 1082 -0.17 -14.77 0.98
CA TYR A 1082 -0.35 -15.37 2.32
C TYR A 1082 -1.03 -16.74 2.30
N ASN A 1083 -1.12 -17.41 1.16
CA ASN A 1083 -1.74 -18.73 1.06
C ASN A 1083 -0.80 -19.85 1.57
N LYS A 1084 -0.37 -19.76 2.84
CA LYS A 1084 0.56 -20.69 3.49
C LYS A 1084 -0.16 -21.63 4.45
N ALA A 1085 0.22 -22.91 4.44
CA ALA A 1085 -0.25 -23.91 5.40
C ALA A 1085 0.82 -24.99 5.64
N VAL A 1086 0.71 -25.66 6.80
CA VAL A 1086 1.34 -26.95 7.08
C VAL A 1086 0.37 -27.86 7.82
N GLU A 1087 0.39 -29.14 7.48
CA GLU A 1087 -0.43 -30.17 8.09
C GLU A 1087 0.42 -31.16 8.88
N ILE A 1088 -0.01 -31.53 10.09
CA ILE A 1088 0.64 -32.54 10.93
C ILE A 1088 -0.25 -33.79 11.00
N PHE A 1089 0.28 -34.95 10.62
CA PHE A 1089 -0.41 -36.24 10.68
C PHE A 1089 -0.01 -37.07 11.90
N ASN A 1090 -0.97 -37.79 12.48
CA ASN A 1090 -0.74 -38.82 13.50
C ASN A 1090 -0.85 -40.23 12.88
N GLY A 1091 0.28 -40.74 12.37
CA GLY A 1091 0.41 -42.14 11.94
C GLY A 1091 0.50 -43.17 13.07
N SER A 1092 0.41 -42.77 14.34
CA SER A 1092 0.62 -43.67 15.48
C SER A 1092 -0.59 -44.54 15.80
N THR A 1093 -0.39 -45.61 16.58
CA THR A 1093 -1.43 -46.55 16.99
C THR A 1093 -2.35 -46.04 18.12
N SER A 1094 -2.30 -44.74 18.42
CA SER A 1094 -3.07 -44.09 19.50
C SER A 1094 -3.29 -42.59 19.23
N PRO A 1095 -4.21 -41.90 19.92
CA PRO A 1095 -4.22 -40.44 19.96
C PRO A 1095 -2.90 -39.88 20.53
N LEU A 1096 -2.40 -38.79 19.97
CA LEU A 1096 -1.22 -38.05 20.42
C LEU A 1096 -1.60 -36.74 21.09
N ASP A 1097 -0.80 -36.31 22.07
CA ASP A 1097 -0.94 -35.02 22.75
C ASP A 1097 0.08 -34.03 22.19
N LEU A 1098 -0.40 -33.15 21.30
CA LEU A 1098 0.41 -32.11 20.66
C LEU A 1098 0.64 -30.89 21.56
N SER A 1099 0.07 -30.83 22.77
CA SER A 1099 0.42 -29.80 23.75
C SER A 1099 1.87 -29.89 24.24
N THR A 1100 2.56 -30.99 23.94
CA THR A 1100 4.01 -31.12 24.12
C THR A 1100 4.83 -30.64 22.91
N CYS A 1101 4.17 -30.17 21.85
CA CYS A 1101 4.77 -29.86 20.55
C CYS A 1101 4.68 -28.39 20.17
N LEU A 1102 5.58 -27.97 19.29
CA LEU A 1102 5.61 -26.65 18.65
C LEU A 1102 6.18 -26.75 17.24
N ILE A 1103 5.90 -25.75 16.41
CA ILE A 1103 6.57 -25.54 15.12
C ILE A 1103 7.55 -24.38 15.28
N ASN A 1104 8.80 -24.62 14.95
CA ASN A 1104 9.86 -23.62 14.81
C ASN A 1104 9.99 -23.24 13.32
N LEU A 1105 9.92 -21.95 12.99
CA LEU A 1105 10.13 -21.42 11.64
C LEU A 1105 11.42 -20.60 11.60
N TYR A 1106 12.40 -21.09 10.85
CA TYR A 1106 13.75 -20.54 10.71
C TYR A 1106 13.89 -19.76 9.40
N SER A 1107 13.56 -18.47 9.41
CA SER A 1107 13.53 -17.70 8.17
C SER A 1107 14.91 -17.48 7.53
N ASN A 1108 14.98 -17.66 6.21
CA ASN A 1108 16.09 -17.28 5.34
C ASN A 1108 17.46 -17.82 5.80
N GLY A 1109 17.48 -19.07 6.30
CA GLY A 1109 18.68 -19.72 6.84
C GLY A 1109 19.08 -19.28 8.26
N SER A 1110 18.16 -18.69 9.03
CA SER A 1110 18.35 -18.40 10.45
C SER A 1110 18.63 -19.67 11.28
N THR A 1111 19.28 -19.49 12.43
CA THR A 1111 19.42 -20.50 13.49
C THR A 1111 18.57 -20.18 14.73
N SER A 1112 17.80 -19.09 14.70
CA SER A 1112 16.84 -18.68 15.73
C SER A 1112 15.42 -18.67 15.15
N PRO A 1113 14.45 -19.41 15.72
CA PRO A 1113 13.14 -19.58 15.12
C PRO A 1113 12.07 -18.60 15.61
N SER A 1114 11.09 -18.31 14.76
CA SER A 1114 9.75 -17.89 15.17
C SER A 1114 8.98 -19.12 15.65
N VAL A 1115 8.28 -19.02 16.79
CA VAL A 1115 7.62 -20.18 17.44
C VAL A 1115 6.11 -20.11 17.30
N ILE A 1116 5.50 -21.25 16.94
CA ILE A 1116 4.05 -21.49 16.88
C ILE A 1116 3.72 -22.66 17.84
N SER A 1117 3.00 -22.38 18.94
CA SER A 1117 2.60 -23.38 19.93
C SER A 1117 1.42 -24.23 19.46
N LEU A 1118 1.36 -25.50 19.89
CA LEU A 1118 0.26 -26.44 19.59
C LEU A 1118 -0.53 -26.81 20.87
N ASP A 1119 -0.81 -25.81 21.70
CA ASP A 1119 -1.36 -25.96 23.05
C ASP A 1119 -2.75 -26.63 23.08
N ASN A 1120 -2.94 -27.55 24.04
CA ASN A 1120 -4.21 -28.27 24.33
C ASN A 1120 -4.77 -29.15 23.19
N ILE A 1121 -4.00 -29.46 22.14
CA ILE A 1121 -4.45 -30.29 21.01
C ILE A 1121 -4.21 -31.78 21.30
N THR A 1122 -5.27 -32.59 21.24
CA THR A 1122 -5.14 -34.07 21.16
C THR A 1122 -5.54 -34.52 19.75
N LEU A 1123 -4.57 -35.04 18.99
CA LEU A 1123 -4.77 -35.49 17.60
C LEU A 1123 -5.07 -36.99 17.56
N PRO A 1124 -6.26 -37.45 17.11
CA PRO A 1124 -6.58 -38.88 17.06
C PRO A 1124 -5.69 -39.68 16.09
N GLN A 1125 -5.63 -41.00 16.24
CA GLN A 1125 -4.95 -41.89 15.30
C GLN A 1125 -5.50 -41.70 13.87
N GLY A 1126 -4.61 -41.68 12.87
CA GLY A 1126 -4.98 -41.57 11.46
C GLY A 1126 -5.68 -40.26 11.12
N SER A 1127 -5.45 -39.21 11.91
CA SER A 1127 -6.03 -37.87 11.73
C SER A 1127 -4.93 -36.84 11.54
N VAL A 1128 -5.31 -35.69 10.98
CA VAL A 1128 -4.43 -34.56 10.69
C VAL A 1128 -4.79 -33.31 11.51
N TYR A 1129 -3.84 -32.39 11.64
CA TYR A 1129 -4.06 -31.05 12.20
C TYR A 1129 -3.40 -30.00 11.30
N VAL A 1130 -4.22 -29.12 10.72
CA VAL A 1130 -3.79 -28.10 9.75
C VAL A 1130 -3.55 -26.76 10.44
N VAL A 1131 -2.34 -26.22 10.32
CA VAL A 1131 -1.96 -24.85 10.72
C VAL A 1131 -1.83 -24.00 9.46
N CYS A 1132 -2.47 -22.83 9.44
CA CYS A 1132 -2.52 -21.93 8.29
C CYS A 1132 -2.10 -20.51 8.67
N HIS A 1133 -1.66 -19.74 7.67
CA HIS A 1133 -1.57 -18.30 7.83
C HIS A 1133 -2.98 -17.70 8.06
N SER A 1134 -3.09 -16.64 8.87
CA SER A 1134 -4.38 -16.01 9.19
C SER A 1134 -5.14 -15.45 7.98
N SER A 1135 -4.45 -15.25 6.87
CA SER A 1135 -4.96 -14.69 5.61
C SER A 1135 -4.97 -15.69 4.45
N ILE A 1136 -4.99 -17.00 4.75
CA ILE A 1136 -5.11 -18.07 3.75
C ILE A 1136 -6.43 -17.98 2.97
N SER A 1137 -6.45 -18.39 1.69
CA SER A 1137 -7.62 -18.30 0.82
C SER A 1137 -8.78 -19.24 1.22
N ASN A 1138 -8.49 -20.35 1.91
CA ASN A 1138 -9.51 -21.28 2.42
C ASN A 1138 -9.33 -21.53 3.93
N PRO A 1139 -9.75 -20.60 4.81
CA PRO A 1139 -9.62 -20.76 6.26
C PRO A 1139 -10.50 -21.90 6.81
N SER A 1140 -11.43 -22.45 6.03
CA SER A 1140 -12.29 -23.57 6.46
C SER A 1140 -11.61 -24.94 6.49
N ALA A 1141 -10.45 -25.08 5.83
CA ALA A 1141 -9.59 -26.26 5.91
C ALA A 1141 -8.66 -26.26 7.14
N CYS A 1142 -8.61 -25.15 7.88
CA CYS A 1142 -7.60 -24.91 8.92
C CYS A 1142 -8.11 -25.23 10.32
N ASN A 1143 -7.27 -25.81 11.16
CA ASN A 1143 -7.55 -26.02 12.58
C ASN A 1143 -6.94 -24.92 13.47
N LEU A 1144 -5.86 -24.29 13.02
CA LEU A 1144 -5.24 -23.10 13.62
C LEU A 1144 -4.97 -22.04 12.55
N LEU A 1145 -5.33 -20.79 12.83
CA LEU A 1145 -4.98 -19.62 12.03
C LEU A 1145 -3.96 -18.78 12.81
N THR A 1146 -2.86 -18.39 12.18
CA THR A 1146 -1.79 -17.61 12.82
C THR A 1146 -1.07 -16.70 11.83
N SER A 1147 -0.72 -15.47 12.22
CA SER A 1147 0.10 -14.58 11.38
C SER A 1147 1.59 -14.96 11.36
N ARG A 1148 1.99 -16.01 12.08
CA ARG A 1148 3.40 -16.44 12.22
C ARG A 1148 3.86 -17.47 11.19
N LEU A 1149 2.96 -18.02 10.39
CA LEU A 1149 3.29 -19.02 9.36
C LEU A 1149 3.59 -18.29 8.03
N THR A 1150 4.80 -17.75 7.93
CA THR A 1150 5.22 -16.82 6.86
C THR A 1150 6.24 -17.40 5.88
N HIS A 1151 6.37 -18.73 5.82
CA HIS A 1151 7.38 -19.40 4.99
C HIS A 1151 7.18 -19.13 3.49
N ASN A 1152 8.29 -19.04 2.77
CA ASN A 1152 8.39 -18.54 1.40
C ASN A 1152 9.27 -19.42 0.49
N GLY A 1153 9.53 -20.67 0.88
CA GLY A 1153 10.34 -21.65 0.15
C GLY A 1153 11.81 -21.77 0.57
N ASN A 1154 12.44 -20.72 1.12
CA ASN A 1154 13.80 -20.77 1.69
C ASN A 1154 13.84 -20.67 3.23
N ASP A 1155 12.68 -20.83 3.87
CA ASP A 1155 12.48 -20.85 5.32
C ASP A 1155 12.33 -22.30 5.81
N ALA A 1156 13.17 -22.74 6.76
CA ALA A 1156 13.13 -24.11 7.28
C ALA A 1156 12.11 -24.25 8.42
N LEU A 1157 11.41 -25.38 8.50
CA LEU A 1157 10.36 -25.66 9.48
C LEU A 1157 10.68 -26.93 10.26
N GLU A 1158 10.66 -26.86 11.59
CA GLU A 1158 10.96 -27.97 12.49
C GLU A 1158 9.78 -28.25 13.43
N LEU A 1159 9.30 -29.49 13.45
CA LEU A 1159 8.33 -29.98 14.44
C LEU A 1159 9.08 -30.54 15.64
N VAL A 1160 9.00 -29.86 16.78
CA VAL A 1160 9.63 -30.29 18.04
C VAL A 1160 8.56 -30.78 19.01
N CYS A 1161 8.71 -31.99 19.54
CA CYS A 1161 7.82 -32.52 20.59
C CYS A 1161 8.62 -32.98 21.82
N SER A 1162 8.18 -32.56 23.01
CA SER A 1162 8.85 -32.81 24.30
C SER A 1162 10.34 -32.44 24.31
N GLY A 1163 10.74 -31.44 23.52
CA GLY A 1163 12.12 -30.98 23.36
C GLY A 1163 13.00 -31.80 22.41
N ASN A 1164 12.42 -32.64 21.54
CA ASN A 1164 13.12 -33.42 20.52
C ASN A 1164 12.56 -33.08 19.14
N THR A 1165 13.43 -32.92 18.14
CA THR A 1165 13.08 -32.79 16.72
C THR A 1165 12.41 -34.07 16.22
N ILE A 1166 11.29 -33.95 15.49
CA ILE A 1166 10.45 -35.08 15.05
C ILE A 1166 10.29 -35.13 13.53
N ASP A 1167 10.13 -33.97 12.89
CA ASP A 1167 10.14 -33.78 11.43
C ASP A 1167 10.76 -32.43 11.09
N VAL A 1168 11.41 -32.33 9.92
CA VAL A 1168 11.97 -31.08 9.38
C VAL A 1168 11.66 -30.95 7.89
N ILE A 1169 11.35 -29.73 7.46
CA ILE A 1169 11.30 -29.31 6.06
C ILE A 1169 12.38 -28.26 5.85
N GLY A 1170 13.29 -28.48 4.89
CA GLY A 1170 14.46 -27.64 4.68
C GLY A 1170 15.62 -27.96 5.63
N GLN A 1171 16.58 -27.04 5.74
CA GLN A 1171 17.82 -27.24 6.50
C GLN A 1171 18.12 -26.00 7.37
N ILE A 1172 18.17 -26.20 8.69
CA ILE A 1172 18.35 -25.15 9.70
C ILE A 1172 19.76 -24.55 9.57
N GLY A 1173 19.84 -23.22 9.58
CA GLY A 1173 21.11 -22.50 9.40
C GLY A 1173 21.62 -22.44 7.95
N VAL A 1174 20.84 -22.90 6.97
CA VAL A 1174 21.21 -22.88 5.53
C VAL A 1174 20.12 -22.16 4.73
N ASN A 1175 20.52 -21.10 4.03
CA ASN A 1175 19.68 -20.45 3.02
C ASN A 1175 20.03 -21.05 1.64
N PRO A 1176 19.13 -21.81 0.99
CA PRO A 1176 19.42 -22.43 -0.31
C PRO A 1176 19.65 -21.38 -1.40
N VAL A 1177 20.75 -21.53 -2.16
CA VAL A 1177 21.18 -20.59 -3.22
C VAL A 1177 20.14 -20.46 -4.35
N SER A 1178 19.30 -21.48 -4.53
CA SER A 1178 18.16 -21.53 -5.45
C SER A 1178 16.93 -20.73 -4.99
N GLY A 1179 16.91 -20.18 -3.78
CA GLY A 1179 15.70 -19.61 -3.17
C GLY A 1179 14.69 -20.68 -2.72
N SER A 1180 15.06 -21.96 -2.81
CA SER A 1180 14.23 -23.10 -2.41
C SER A 1180 15.09 -24.36 -2.26
N TRP A 1181 14.63 -25.31 -1.44
CA TRP A 1181 15.09 -26.71 -1.52
C TRP A 1181 14.35 -27.46 -2.61
N GLY A 1182 15.07 -28.39 -3.27
CA GLY A 1182 14.58 -29.15 -4.42
C GLY A 1182 14.73 -28.41 -5.76
N SER A 1183 14.08 -28.95 -6.78
CA SER A 1183 14.07 -28.43 -8.15
C SER A 1183 12.90 -29.04 -8.92
N GLU A 1184 12.33 -28.31 -9.87
CA GLU A 1184 11.22 -28.79 -10.72
C GLU A 1184 11.45 -30.24 -11.22
N PRO A 1185 10.50 -31.17 -11.01
CA PRO A 1185 9.10 -30.93 -10.63
C PRO A 1185 8.81 -30.91 -9.11
N VAL A 1186 9.80 -31.04 -8.21
CA VAL A 1186 9.57 -31.05 -6.75
C VAL A 1186 10.44 -30.00 -6.05
N THR A 1187 9.81 -28.90 -5.63
CA THR A 1187 10.47 -27.76 -4.98
C THR A 1187 9.61 -27.16 -3.88
N THR A 1188 10.23 -26.42 -2.97
CA THR A 1188 9.58 -25.79 -1.81
C THR A 1188 9.02 -24.38 -2.08
N ILE A 1189 9.27 -23.79 -3.25
CA ILE A 1189 8.75 -22.45 -3.63
C ILE A 1189 7.70 -22.56 -4.73
N ASN A 1190 6.60 -21.80 -4.61
CA ASN A 1190 5.43 -21.79 -5.50
C ASN A 1190 4.78 -23.18 -5.74
N HIS A 1191 4.83 -24.08 -4.75
CA HIS A 1191 4.26 -25.44 -4.83
C HIS A 1191 3.59 -25.85 -3.51
N THR A 1192 2.60 -26.74 -3.63
CA THR A 1192 2.14 -27.56 -2.51
C THR A 1192 2.89 -28.89 -2.55
N LEU A 1193 3.56 -29.25 -1.45
CA LEU A 1193 4.21 -30.53 -1.26
C LEU A 1193 3.33 -31.43 -0.38
N ARG A 1194 3.07 -32.67 -0.82
CA ARG A 1194 2.40 -33.72 -0.01
C ARG A 1194 3.38 -34.85 0.25
N ARG A 1195 3.56 -35.24 1.52
CA ARG A 1195 4.48 -36.32 1.87
C ARG A 1195 3.92 -37.64 1.32
N LYS A 1196 4.76 -38.48 0.72
CA LYS A 1196 4.34 -39.71 0.04
C LYS A 1196 3.83 -40.73 1.05
N CYS A 1197 2.78 -41.47 0.70
CA CYS A 1197 2.17 -42.50 1.55
C CYS A 1197 3.10 -43.65 2.00
N THR A 1198 4.29 -43.77 1.39
CA THR A 1198 5.33 -44.73 1.80
C THR A 1198 6.17 -44.24 2.99
N ILE A 1199 6.07 -42.97 3.34
CA ILE A 1199 6.84 -42.31 4.39
C ILE A 1199 6.01 -42.31 5.67
N THR A 1200 6.53 -42.95 6.73
CA THR A 1200 5.78 -43.24 7.96
C THR A 1200 6.38 -42.59 9.22
N ALA A 1201 7.36 -41.72 9.03
CA ALA A 1201 7.99 -40.87 10.04
C ALA A 1201 8.53 -39.60 9.36
N GLY A 1202 8.74 -38.54 10.14
CA GLY A 1202 9.43 -37.34 9.72
C GLY A 1202 10.96 -37.42 9.86
N ASP A 1203 11.65 -36.44 9.31
CA ASP A 1203 13.10 -36.31 9.47
C ASP A 1203 13.46 -35.76 10.87
N THR A 1204 14.25 -36.53 11.61
CA THR A 1204 14.68 -36.18 12.97
C THR A 1204 15.97 -35.36 13.00
N ASN A 1205 16.55 -35.03 11.84
CA ASN A 1205 17.73 -34.18 11.72
C ASN A 1205 17.40 -32.90 10.93
N GLY A 1206 17.81 -31.75 11.44
CA GLY A 1206 17.59 -30.46 10.80
C GLY A 1206 18.82 -29.86 10.13
N TYR A 1207 19.95 -30.58 10.07
CA TYR A 1207 21.26 -30.02 9.74
C TYR A 1207 21.96 -30.69 8.54
N ASP A 1208 21.43 -31.78 8.00
CA ASP A 1208 21.85 -32.43 6.75
C ASP A 1208 21.08 -31.90 5.51
N PRO A 1209 21.54 -32.19 4.28
CA PRO A 1209 20.96 -31.63 3.07
C PRO A 1209 19.56 -32.18 2.78
N PHE A 1210 18.55 -31.32 2.86
CA PHE A 1210 17.16 -31.65 2.55
C PHE A 1210 16.89 -31.64 1.04
N ASP A 1211 16.37 -32.76 0.52
CA ASP A 1211 15.89 -32.92 -0.86
C ASP A 1211 14.41 -33.38 -0.83
N PRO A 1212 13.44 -32.51 -1.15
CA PRO A 1212 12.03 -32.86 -1.08
C PRO A 1212 11.63 -33.94 -2.09
N SER A 1213 12.39 -34.13 -3.18
CA SER A 1213 12.05 -35.12 -4.21
C SER A 1213 12.11 -36.57 -3.72
N LEU A 1214 12.80 -36.82 -2.60
CA LEU A 1214 12.85 -38.12 -1.93
C LEU A 1214 11.50 -38.46 -1.29
N GLU A 1215 10.96 -37.56 -0.46
CA GLU A 1215 9.85 -37.86 0.44
C GLU A 1215 8.50 -37.24 0.05
N TRP A 1216 8.49 -36.25 -0.87
CA TRP A 1216 7.31 -35.45 -1.20
C TRP A 1216 6.93 -35.53 -2.68
N ASP A 1217 5.62 -35.53 -2.95
CA ASP A 1217 5.03 -35.32 -4.27
C ASP A 1217 4.62 -33.84 -4.38
N SER A 1218 4.90 -33.21 -5.53
CA SER A 1218 4.65 -31.78 -5.76
C SER A 1218 3.36 -31.53 -6.55
N PHE A 1219 2.68 -30.44 -6.19
CA PHE A 1219 1.46 -29.94 -6.81
C PHE A 1219 1.62 -28.43 -7.07
N PRO A 1220 0.99 -27.86 -8.12
CA PRO A 1220 1.12 -26.44 -8.44
C PRO A 1220 0.75 -25.51 -7.29
N GLN A 1221 1.24 -24.26 -7.35
CA GLN A 1221 0.88 -23.19 -6.41
C GLN A 1221 -0.63 -23.13 -6.14
N ASP A 1222 -0.99 -22.82 -4.89
CA ASP A 1222 -2.37 -22.68 -4.41
C ASP A 1222 -3.25 -23.96 -4.48
N THR A 1223 -2.63 -25.12 -4.68
CA THR A 1223 -3.33 -26.41 -4.56
C THR A 1223 -3.61 -26.74 -3.10
N LEU A 1224 -4.83 -26.48 -2.62
CA LEU A 1224 -5.27 -26.72 -1.22
C LEU A 1224 -6.16 -27.96 -1.03
N ASP A 1225 -6.32 -28.81 -2.05
CA ASP A 1225 -7.36 -29.85 -2.11
C ASP A 1225 -7.10 -31.15 -1.30
N GLY A 1226 -5.91 -31.29 -0.70
CA GLY A 1226 -5.51 -32.42 0.15
C GLY A 1226 -5.63 -32.13 1.66
N LEU A 1227 -5.57 -30.86 2.06
CA LEU A 1227 -5.66 -30.43 3.46
C LEU A 1227 -6.90 -31.02 4.15
N GLY A 1228 -6.68 -31.71 5.27
CA GLY A 1228 -7.68 -32.51 5.96
C GLY A 1228 -7.54 -34.02 5.73
N PHE A 1229 -6.58 -34.49 4.92
CA PHE A 1229 -6.35 -35.91 4.68
C PHE A 1229 -4.89 -36.27 4.35
N HIS A 1230 -4.33 -37.20 5.12
CA HIS A 1230 -3.13 -37.96 4.77
C HIS A 1230 -3.41 -39.47 4.78
N CYS A 1231 -2.59 -40.24 4.06
CA CYS A 1231 -2.73 -41.68 3.93
C CYS A 1231 -2.25 -42.44 5.20
N PRO A 1232 -3.00 -43.45 5.68
CA PRO A 1232 -2.69 -44.19 6.91
C PRO A 1232 -1.89 -45.49 6.71
#